data_AF-A0A352MF41-F1
#
_entry.id   AF-A0A352MF41-F1
#
_cell.length_a   1.000
_cell.length_b   1.000
_cell.length_c   1.000
_cell.angle_alpha   90.00
_cell.angle_beta   90.00
_cell.angle_gamma   90.00
#
_symmetry.space_group_name_H-M   'P 1'
#
loop_
_entity.id
_entity.type
_entity.pdbx_description
1 polymer ?
#
loop_
_entity_poly.entity_id
_entity_poly.type
_entity_poly.pdbx_seq_one_letter_code
_entity_poly.pdbx_strand_id
1 'polypeptide(L)'
;MEAFAFYLLKSVIWLTGFAIVYLLFLKKERFFRLKRFYLVAGILISFIFPLFTFHYQVEIPAPEATVTSAFPPDAVIAPAIQTVEGSKQSDLRSLLLLAYLSGILLFALNHARLLMKLAQTISRNKASNSERVKLMRVSEYSGSFSFFNFVFINPSVDEKEQEVIMKHELVHVNQKHWIDLMLVEILRMIQWINPFAWIYNGFIRQNHEYIADQVAMQQTPDQAVYKAVLVNQLFGSKVFSLSNSFSYSLDKKRFDMMKKIVASPYRKLRLLFVLPVFAIVFYAFASPSYSYKTISEPMMNPSLTSLAIQKDAKGIVVNEEGKPLQGVKIIVAKSVAGVITDARGRFAISKIPDGSSLMFSCKGYKTYTMPPLMASNSALYIRLVKDPDYREQAEIRIRNADGSEAKPLIVIDGLINDKQDLKGIDPNTIGSMTILKDQSATEKYGEDGNDGVIEITTKKSDAGSLTVDSFYQKTLSVKAGDGSEVKALIVVDGVIIENGLKKTDPEAILSISVLKDKAAIDKYGDKGKDGVIEITTYQKIVKGVVVDAEGQPIEGVAINTTGTAGNVYTATTGKDGRFVLNYVQADASIQLYCRGYKLLSVKPDFSKEMNIKLEKDPDFKAPPSIQRPNPLVVIDGVIIDKNYQDAVKDLGYNRGVVKNLFGKEATDKYGEKGANGVFEITTRKKALEMGLNPPYPRLAPQDYPTFGGKDHKLFNDWVTAQVKYPPEATAKNAEGYVSVSFTVEMDGTINNIKSASATDPLLSNEVMRAIKTSPKWDRPKNNEINEPFNLMVTVGFKLPDQIVKQLPYVVVQDMPVYPGGETALLKFIADNIIYPEAAKADTIQGRVIVRFIVNKEGNTEGIDILKGVHPLLDAEAIRVVKKITGFKPGMQEGKAVNVWYMVPINFGLPYTKKN
;
A
#
# COMPACT_ATOMS: atom_id res chain seq x y z
N MET A 1 -30.21 25.39 -22.51
CA MET A 1 -30.72 24.41 -21.52
C MET A 1 -30.05 23.05 -21.66
N GLU A 2 -30.35 22.27 -22.70
CA GLU A 2 -29.91 20.87 -22.82
C GLU A 2 -28.38 20.70 -22.71
N ALA A 3 -27.59 21.55 -23.38
CA ALA A 3 -26.13 21.54 -23.26
C ALA A 3 -25.61 21.70 -21.81
N PHE A 4 -26.28 22.51 -20.99
CA PHE A 4 -25.92 22.69 -19.57
C PHE A 4 -26.31 21.47 -18.72
N ALA A 5 -27.49 20.90 -18.95
CA ALA A 5 -27.91 19.67 -18.29
C ALA A 5 -27.00 18.47 -18.66
N PHE A 6 -26.59 18.38 -19.93
CA PHE A 6 -25.68 17.35 -20.43
C PHE A 6 -24.25 17.53 -19.91
N TYR A 7 -23.75 18.77 -19.83
CA TYR A 7 -22.51 19.12 -19.12
C TYR A 7 -22.58 18.70 -17.64
N LEU A 8 -23.66 19.01 -16.94
CA LEU A 8 -23.84 18.65 -15.53
C LEU A 8 -23.92 17.13 -15.34
N LEU A 9 -24.58 16.40 -16.25
CA LEU A 9 -24.62 14.93 -16.25
C LEU A 9 -23.22 14.31 -16.43
N LYS A 10 -22.45 14.78 -17.43
CA LYS A 10 -21.04 14.41 -17.60
C LYS A 10 -20.23 14.68 -16.33
N SER A 11 -20.43 15.85 -15.71
CA SER A 11 -19.75 16.28 -14.48
C SER A 11 -20.07 15.38 -13.28
N VAL A 12 -21.33 15.00 -13.11
CA VAL A 12 -21.79 14.03 -12.10
C VAL A 12 -21.16 12.65 -12.32
N ILE A 13 -21.06 12.19 -13.56
CA ILE A 13 -20.48 10.89 -13.91
C ILE A 13 -18.96 10.84 -13.63
N TRP A 14 -18.21 11.89 -14.00
CA TRP A 14 -16.79 12.00 -13.62
C TRP A 14 -16.59 11.95 -12.10
N LEU A 15 -17.33 12.77 -11.34
CA LEU A 15 -17.21 12.78 -9.87
C LEU A 15 -17.56 11.41 -9.27
N THR A 16 -18.61 10.76 -9.78
CA THR A 16 -19.06 9.43 -9.35
C THR A 16 -18.00 8.37 -9.60
N GLY A 17 -17.35 8.37 -10.78
CA GLY A 17 -16.25 7.44 -11.08
C GLY A 17 -15.06 7.61 -10.13
N PHE A 18 -14.65 8.85 -9.84
CA PHE A 18 -13.62 9.13 -8.83
C PHE A 18 -14.05 8.70 -7.42
N ALA A 19 -15.32 8.89 -7.05
CA ALA A 19 -15.85 8.48 -5.75
C ALA A 19 -15.89 6.95 -5.59
N ILE A 20 -16.23 6.20 -6.65
CA ILE A 20 -16.24 4.73 -6.67
C ILE A 20 -14.81 4.17 -6.54
N VAL A 21 -13.87 4.67 -7.33
CA VAL A 21 -12.45 4.26 -7.24
C VAL A 21 -11.88 4.57 -5.86
N TYR A 22 -12.23 5.72 -5.26
CA TYR A 22 -11.87 6.01 -3.87
C TYR A 22 -12.48 4.99 -2.90
N LEU A 23 -13.78 4.72 -2.98
CA LEU A 23 -14.50 3.81 -2.08
C LEU A 23 -13.91 2.39 -2.09
N LEU A 24 -13.64 1.84 -3.27
CA LEU A 24 -13.20 0.46 -3.46
C LEU A 24 -11.70 0.29 -3.17
N PHE A 25 -10.85 1.16 -3.71
CA PHE A 25 -9.40 0.90 -3.78
C PHE A 25 -8.54 1.79 -2.87
N LEU A 26 -8.99 3.01 -2.53
CA LEU A 26 -8.16 4.01 -1.84
C LEU A 26 -8.60 4.32 -0.41
N LYS A 27 -9.86 4.09 -0.05
CA LYS A 27 -10.45 4.45 1.25
C LYS A 27 -9.65 3.90 2.44
N LYS A 28 -9.23 2.63 2.34
CA LYS A 28 -8.43 1.90 3.35
C LYS A 28 -6.91 2.15 3.25
N GLU A 29 -6.43 2.90 2.25
CA GLU A 29 -4.99 3.15 2.05
C GLU A 29 -4.47 4.35 2.86
N ARG A 30 -3.17 4.32 3.17
CA ARG A 30 -2.53 5.21 4.17
C ARG A 30 -1.65 6.32 3.59
N PHE A 31 -1.57 6.44 2.27
CA PHE A 31 -0.87 7.54 1.61
C PHE A 31 -1.71 8.84 1.59
N PHE A 32 -2.07 9.36 2.77
CA PHE A 32 -3.08 10.40 2.95
C PHE A 32 -2.85 11.68 2.13
N ARG A 33 -1.59 12.11 1.92
CA ARG A 33 -1.26 13.25 1.04
C ARG A 33 -1.61 12.99 -0.43
N LEU A 34 -1.31 11.79 -0.95
CA LEU A 34 -1.71 11.37 -2.30
C LEU A 34 -3.23 11.21 -2.42
N LYS A 35 -3.92 10.76 -1.36
CA LYS A 35 -5.38 10.72 -1.32
C LYS A 35 -6.01 12.11 -1.31
N ARG A 36 -5.40 13.09 -0.61
CA ARG A 36 -5.82 14.51 -0.65
C ARG A 36 -5.73 15.04 -2.08
N PHE A 37 -4.60 14.84 -2.75
CA PHE A 37 -4.42 15.23 -4.14
C PHE A 37 -5.45 14.55 -5.05
N TYR A 38 -5.63 13.23 -4.94
CA TYR A 38 -6.62 12.48 -5.73
C TYR A 38 -8.05 13.03 -5.57
N LEU A 39 -8.46 13.33 -4.33
CA LEU A 39 -9.80 13.86 -4.04
C LEU A 39 -9.96 15.28 -4.61
N VAL A 40 -9.01 16.19 -4.39
CA VAL A 40 -9.08 17.55 -4.94
C VAL A 40 -9.03 17.54 -6.47
N ALA A 41 -8.16 16.72 -7.07
CA ALA A 41 -8.08 16.54 -8.52
C ALA A 41 -9.38 15.98 -9.10
N GLY A 42 -10.04 15.03 -8.42
CA GLY A 42 -11.33 14.49 -8.85
C GLY A 42 -12.45 15.54 -8.90
N ILE A 43 -12.44 16.53 -8.01
CA ILE A 43 -13.38 17.66 -8.08
C ILE A 43 -13.05 18.56 -9.28
N LEU A 44 -11.78 18.92 -9.49
CA LEU A 44 -11.38 19.79 -10.59
C LEU A 44 -11.64 19.13 -11.96
N ILE A 45 -11.27 17.86 -12.11
CA ILE A 45 -11.48 17.04 -13.31
C ILE A 45 -12.98 16.91 -13.61
N SER A 46 -13.83 16.74 -12.60
CA SER A 46 -15.27 16.61 -12.83
C SER A 46 -15.93 17.87 -13.39
N PHE A 47 -15.35 19.06 -13.23
CA PHE A 47 -15.82 20.28 -13.89
C PHE A 47 -15.09 20.58 -15.22
N ILE A 48 -13.79 20.26 -15.31
CA ILE A 48 -12.97 20.60 -16.49
C ILE A 48 -13.18 19.60 -17.64
N PHE A 49 -13.17 18.29 -17.40
CA PHE A 49 -13.20 17.30 -18.48
C PHE A 49 -14.53 17.22 -19.28
N PRO A 50 -15.72 17.52 -18.73
CA PRO A 50 -16.96 17.63 -19.50
C PRO A 50 -16.95 18.66 -20.64
N LEU A 51 -16.02 19.63 -20.63
CA LEU A 51 -15.89 20.68 -21.64
C LEU A 51 -15.31 20.15 -22.97
N PHE A 52 -14.73 18.96 -22.99
CA PHE A 52 -14.13 18.35 -24.17
C PHE A 52 -15.06 17.28 -24.79
N THR A 53 -14.98 17.12 -26.11
CA THR A 53 -15.73 16.13 -26.89
C THR A 53 -14.78 15.33 -27.79
N PHE A 54 -15.01 14.02 -27.84
CA PHE A 54 -14.25 13.07 -28.65
C PHE A 54 -15.14 12.50 -29.75
N HIS A 55 -14.56 12.12 -30.89
CA HIS A 55 -15.30 11.66 -32.06
C HIS A 55 -14.75 10.33 -32.58
N TYR A 56 -15.62 9.47 -33.12
CA TYR A 56 -15.26 8.20 -33.76
C TYR A 56 -16.08 7.99 -35.05
N GLN A 57 -15.64 7.14 -35.97
CA GLN A 57 -16.31 6.97 -37.27
C GLN A 57 -17.19 5.70 -37.33
N VAL A 58 -18.28 5.78 -38.10
CA VAL A 58 -19.28 4.71 -38.28
C VAL A 58 -19.70 4.63 -39.75
N GLU A 59 -19.63 3.44 -40.36
CA GLU A 59 -20.17 3.19 -41.70
C GLU A 59 -21.63 2.72 -41.62
N ILE A 60 -22.49 3.23 -42.52
CA ILE A 60 -23.90 2.86 -42.68
C ILE A 60 -24.09 2.29 -44.10
N PRO A 61 -24.81 1.17 -44.30
CA PRO A 61 -25.25 0.79 -45.64
C PRO A 61 -26.17 1.87 -46.25
N ALA A 62 -26.04 2.10 -47.55
CA ALA A 62 -26.94 3.00 -48.29
C ALA A 62 -28.36 2.40 -48.37
N PRO A 63 -29.42 3.22 -48.32
CA PRO A 63 -30.79 2.74 -48.50
C PRO A 63 -30.97 2.19 -49.92
N GLU A 64 -31.67 1.08 -50.05
CA GLU A 64 -32.02 0.50 -51.35
C GLU A 64 -33.00 1.42 -52.08
N ALA A 65 -32.56 1.98 -53.21
CA ALA A 65 -33.41 2.80 -54.06
C ALA A 65 -34.35 1.90 -54.88
N THR A 66 -35.63 1.86 -54.54
CA THR A 66 -36.68 1.31 -55.41
C THR A 66 -36.84 2.21 -56.64
N VAL A 67 -36.12 1.89 -57.72
CA VAL A 67 -36.10 2.68 -58.95
C VAL A 67 -37.38 2.43 -59.76
N THR A 68 -38.46 3.11 -59.39
CA THR A 68 -39.66 3.22 -60.24
C THR A 68 -39.38 4.22 -61.36
N SER A 69 -39.15 3.75 -62.58
CA SER A 69 -38.79 4.60 -63.72
C SER A 69 -39.99 5.37 -64.29
N ALA A 70 -40.22 6.60 -63.81
CA ALA A 70 -41.10 7.56 -64.47
C ALA A 70 -40.63 9.00 -64.20
N PHE A 71 -40.34 9.75 -65.27
CA PHE A 71 -40.50 11.20 -65.26
C PHE A 71 -41.95 11.51 -65.66
N PRO A 72 -42.69 12.26 -64.83
CA PRO A 72 -43.65 13.23 -65.32
C PRO A 72 -42.97 14.61 -65.38
N PRO A 73 -43.16 15.40 -66.45
CA PRO A 73 -42.96 16.84 -66.36
C PRO A 73 -44.08 17.43 -65.49
N ASP A 74 -43.72 18.16 -64.44
CA ASP A 74 -44.27 19.48 -64.09
C ASP A 74 -43.90 19.86 -62.64
N ALA A 75 -43.16 20.96 -62.50
CA ALA A 75 -42.80 21.53 -61.21
C ALA A 75 -43.94 22.40 -60.67
N VAL A 76 -44.98 21.77 -60.10
CA VAL A 76 -46.05 22.49 -59.41
C VAL A 76 -45.50 23.08 -58.10
N ILE A 77 -45.38 24.41 -58.07
CA ILE A 77 -44.97 25.15 -56.87
C ILE A 77 -46.09 25.08 -55.82
N ALA A 78 -45.84 24.38 -54.71
CA ALA A 78 -46.67 24.44 -53.51
C ALA A 78 -45.95 25.24 -52.41
N PRO A 79 -46.57 26.28 -51.82
CA PRO A 79 -45.92 27.12 -50.81
C PRO A 79 -45.80 26.39 -49.47
N ALA A 80 -44.79 26.75 -48.68
CA ALA A 80 -44.59 26.21 -47.34
C ALA A 80 -45.70 26.67 -46.37
N ILE A 81 -46.55 25.73 -45.93
CA ILE A 81 -47.49 25.96 -44.84
C ILE A 81 -46.74 25.74 -43.51
N GLN A 82 -46.44 26.83 -42.80
CA GLN A 82 -45.99 26.75 -41.40
C GLN A 82 -47.19 26.56 -40.47
N THR A 83 -47.41 25.34 -39.97
CA THR A 83 -48.29 25.09 -38.83
C THR A 83 -47.53 25.36 -37.52
N VAL A 84 -47.66 26.59 -37.00
CA VAL A 84 -47.10 26.96 -35.69
C VAL A 84 -47.99 26.42 -34.56
N GLU A 85 -47.85 25.14 -34.23
CA GLU A 85 -48.42 24.58 -32.99
C GLU A 85 -47.49 24.82 -31.79
N GLY A 86 -47.73 25.94 -31.10
CA GLY A 86 -47.07 26.24 -29.83
C GLY A 86 -47.51 25.28 -28.72
N SER A 87 -46.73 24.22 -28.46
CA SER A 87 -47.00 23.27 -27.38
C SER A 87 -46.00 23.40 -26.22
N LYS A 88 -46.52 23.27 -24.99
CA LYS A 88 -46.02 23.66 -23.65
C LYS A 88 -44.60 23.22 -23.20
N GLN A 89 -43.76 22.66 -24.07
CA GLN A 89 -42.50 22.02 -23.69
C GLN A 89 -41.41 23.01 -23.22
N SER A 90 -41.44 24.27 -23.64
CA SER A 90 -40.50 25.33 -23.22
C SER A 90 -40.66 25.75 -21.76
N ASP A 91 -41.88 25.70 -21.24
CA ASP A 91 -42.25 26.16 -19.91
C ASP A 91 -41.68 25.25 -18.81
N LEU A 92 -41.95 23.94 -18.91
CA LEU A 92 -41.40 22.93 -18.00
C LEU A 92 -39.86 22.94 -17.96
N ARG A 93 -39.20 23.14 -19.11
CA ARG A 93 -37.73 23.25 -19.19
C ARG A 93 -37.22 24.45 -18.40
N SER A 94 -37.91 25.58 -18.51
CA SER A 94 -37.56 26.83 -17.82
C SER A 94 -37.82 26.73 -16.31
N LEU A 95 -38.95 26.11 -15.92
CA LEU A 95 -39.30 25.85 -14.53
C LEU A 95 -38.31 24.89 -13.85
N LEU A 96 -37.81 23.86 -14.55
CA LEU A 96 -36.77 22.97 -14.04
C LEU A 96 -35.41 23.68 -13.85
N LEU A 97 -35.05 24.64 -14.72
CA LEU A 97 -33.88 25.48 -14.49
C LEU A 97 -34.05 26.36 -13.25
N LEU A 98 -35.19 27.02 -13.11
CA LEU A 98 -35.51 27.87 -11.97
C LEU A 98 -35.50 27.08 -10.65
N ALA A 99 -36.00 25.83 -10.65
CA ALA A 99 -35.93 24.93 -9.49
C ALA A 99 -34.48 24.52 -9.15
N TYR A 100 -33.64 24.24 -10.16
CA TYR A 100 -32.23 23.92 -9.93
C TYR A 100 -31.42 25.11 -9.39
N LEU A 101 -31.65 26.31 -9.96
CA LEU A 101 -31.02 27.56 -9.52
C LEU A 101 -31.50 28.03 -8.15
N SER A 102 -32.79 27.84 -7.81
CA SER A 102 -33.29 28.16 -6.48
C SER A 102 -32.70 27.24 -5.40
N GLY A 103 -32.45 25.96 -5.73
CA GLY A 103 -31.67 25.05 -4.88
C GLY A 103 -30.25 25.59 -4.60
N ILE A 104 -29.51 26.00 -5.63
CA ILE A 104 -28.19 26.65 -5.49
C ILE A 104 -28.29 27.89 -4.59
N LEU A 105 -29.27 28.77 -4.83
CA LEU A 105 -29.48 30.00 -4.07
C LEU A 105 -29.78 29.72 -2.58
N LEU A 106 -30.62 28.73 -2.28
CA LEU A 106 -30.94 28.33 -0.91
C LEU A 106 -29.70 27.80 -0.17
N PHE A 107 -28.88 26.97 -0.82
CA PHE A 107 -27.62 26.51 -0.23
C PHE A 107 -26.59 27.63 -0.07
N ALA A 108 -26.50 28.56 -1.02
CA ALA A 108 -25.65 29.76 -0.93
C ALA A 108 -26.06 30.66 0.25
N LEU A 109 -27.35 30.99 0.38
CA LEU A 109 -27.87 31.80 1.49
C LEU A 109 -27.68 31.11 2.85
N ASN A 110 -27.86 29.79 2.93
CA ASN A 110 -27.58 29.04 4.14
C ASN A 110 -26.09 29.06 4.51
N HIS A 111 -25.20 28.87 3.53
CA HIS A 111 -23.75 28.93 3.76
C HIS A 111 -23.30 30.34 4.19
N ALA A 112 -23.82 31.39 3.55
CA ALA A 112 -23.58 32.78 3.95
C ALA A 112 -24.02 33.07 5.39
N ARG A 113 -25.18 32.53 5.84
CA ARG A 113 -25.63 32.64 7.23
C ARG A 113 -24.67 31.97 8.22
N LEU A 114 -24.06 30.83 7.86
CA LEU A 114 -23.07 30.16 8.70
C LEU A 114 -21.76 30.97 8.79
N LEU A 115 -21.27 31.48 7.66
CA LEU A 115 -20.09 32.36 7.63
C LEU A 115 -20.32 33.67 8.40
N MET A 116 -21.51 34.28 8.30
CA MET A 116 -21.86 35.48 9.07
C MET A 116 -21.89 35.20 10.58
N LYS A 117 -22.41 34.04 11.03
CA LYS A 117 -22.33 33.65 12.45
C LYS A 117 -20.88 33.49 12.90
N LEU A 118 -20.04 32.80 12.13
CA LEU A 118 -18.62 32.62 12.47
C LEU A 118 -17.88 33.96 12.55
N ALA A 119 -18.14 34.88 11.61
CA ALA A 119 -17.58 36.24 11.62
C ALA A 119 -18.04 37.04 12.85
N GLN A 120 -19.31 36.92 13.26
CA GLN A 120 -19.82 37.54 14.48
C GLN A 120 -19.17 36.95 15.75
N THR A 121 -18.91 35.65 15.80
CA THR A 121 -18.17 35.05 16.93
C THR A 121 -16.72 35.52 16.97
N ILE A 122 -16.06 35.65 15.80
CA ILE A 122 -14.69 36.21 15.69
C ILE A 122 -14.65 37.68 16.13
N SER A 123 -15.64 38.50 15.78
CA SER A 123 -15.65 39.93 16.12
C SER A 123 -16.04 40.22 17.57
N ARG A 124 -16.77 39.30 18.24
CA ARG A 124 -17.20 39.45 19.63
C ARG A 124 -16.17 38.99 20.67
N ASN A 125 -15.30 38.04 20.32
CA ASN A 125 -14.36 37.45 21.25
C ASN A 125 -12.95 38.04 21.09
N LYS A 126 -12.28 38.37 22.20
CA LYS A 126 -10.87 38.79 22.16
C LYS A 126 -9.98 37.57 21.87
N ALA A 127 -9.42 37.52 20.66
CA ALA A 127 -8.40 36.54 20.32
C ALA A 127 -7.09 36.82 21.06
N SER A 128 -6.49 35.77 21.61
CA SER A 128 -5.11 35.80 22.10
C SER A 128 -4.16 35.50 20.93
N ASN A 129 -3.14 36.33 20.74
CA ASN A 129 -2.09 36.05 19.78
C ASN A 129 -1.08 35.08 20.42
N SER A 130 -0.94 33.88 19.86
CA SER A 130 0.34 33.17 19.90
C SER A 130 1.10 33.41 18.59
N GLU A 131 2.39 33.10 18.54
CA GLU A 131 3.34 33.63 17.56
C GLU A 131 2.97 33.46 16.07
N ARG A 132 2.06 32.53 15.72
CA ARG A 132 1.64 32.28 14.34
C ARG A 132 0.13 32.04 14.13
N VAL A 133 -0.68 31.96 15.20
CA VAL A 133 -2.13 31.68 15.12
C VAL A 133 -2.93 32.44 16.17
N LYS A 134 -4.21 32.70 15.87
CA LYS A 134 -5.13 33.39 16.78
C LYS A 134 -5.94 32.38 17.58
N LEU A 135 -5.61 32.23 18.87
CA LEU A 135 -6.34 31.35 19.78
C LEU A 135 -7.57 32.09 20.34
N MET A 136 -8.75 31.48 20.20
CA MET A 136 -9.97 31.91 20.86
C MET A 136 -10.49 30.82 21.79
N ARG A 137 -10.65 31.17 23.06
CA ARG A 137 -11.27 30.33 24.09
C ARG A 137 -12.78 30.64 24.10
N VAL A 138 -13.61 29.70 23.65
CA VAL A 138 -15.04 29.92 23.42
C VAL A 138 -15.85 28.74 23.98
N SER A 139 -16.60 28.97 25.05
CA SER A 139 -17.45 27.96 25.71
C SER A 139 -18.76 27.65 24.97
N GLU A 140 -19.13 28.45 23.97
CA GLU A 140 -20.28 28.19 23.07
C GLU A 140 -20.06 26.93 22.20
N TYR A 141 -18.82 26.48 22.03
CA TYR A 141 -18.46 25.29 21.28
C TYR A 141 -17.90 24.20 22.19
N SER A 142 -18.57 23.05 22.25
CA SER A 142 -18.19 21.95 23.14
C SER A 142 -16.90 21.23 22.69
N GLY A 143 -16.61 21.22 21.39
CA GLY A 143 -15.39 20.64 20.80
C GLY A 143 -14.51 21.71 20.15
N SER A 144 -13.20 21.53 20.26
CA SER A 144 -12.20 22.37 19.58
C SER A 144 -12.21 22.16 18.06
N PHE A 145 -11.88 23.21 17.30
CA PHE A 145 -11.73 23.19 15.85
C PHE A 145 -10.90 24.38 15.35
N SER A 146 -10.48 24.35 14.09
CA SER A 146 -9.72 25.41 13.45
C SER A 146 -10.36 25.89 12.14
N PHE A 147 -10.23 27.18 11.85
CA PHE A 147 -10.69 27.78 10.60
C PHE A 147 -9.81 28.96 10.18
N PHE A 148 -9.41 29.00 8.91
CA PHE A 148 -8.47 29.98 8.36
C PHE A 148 -7.14 30.05 9.15
N ASN A 149 -6.93 31.05 10.01
CA ASN A 149 -5.79 31.16 10.94
C ASN A 149 -6.22 31.26 12.42
N PHE A 150 -7.48 30.95 12.72
CA PHE A 150 -8.05 30.91 14.07
C PHE A 150 -8.13 29.45 14.56
N VAL A 151 -7.82 29.26 15.84
CA VAL A 151 -8.04 28.00 16.56
C VAL A 151 -9.01 28.26 17.70
N PHE A 152 -10.13 27.55 17.71
CA PHE A 152 -11.18 27.63 18.72
C PHE A 152 -11.00 26.46 19.69
N ILE A 153 -10.90 26.76 20.99
CA ILE A 153 -10.76 25.74 22.04
C ILE A 153 -11.80 25.98 23.14
N ASN A 154 -12.40 24.88 23.61
CA ASN A 154 -13.30 24.88 24.76
C ASN A 154 -12.50 25.18 26.06
N PRO A 155 -12.87 26.19 26.88
CA PRO A 155 -12.16 26.51 28.12
C PRO A 155 -12.09 25.38 29.16
N SER A 156 -12.95 24.37 29.07
CA SER A 156 -13.09 23.27 30.05
C SER A 156 -12.05 22.13 29.91
N VAL A 157 -10.95 22.37 29.20
CA VAL A 157 -9.94 21.35 28.86
C VAL A 157 -8.65 21.59 29.65
N ASP A 158 -8.03 20.54 30.19
CA ASP A 158 -6.77 20.62 30.94
C ASP A 158 -5.61 21.15 30.07
N GLU A 159 -4.62 21.80 30.69
CA GLU A 159 -3.52 22.45 29.97
C GLU A 159 -2.67 21.48 29.14
N LYS A 160 -2.49 20.23 29.62
CA LYS A 160 -1.75 19.19 28.86
C LYS A 160 -2.57 18.65 27.69
N GLU A 161 -3.88 18.55 27.85
CA GLU A 161 -4.79 18.19 26.76
C GLU A 161 -4.88 19.32 25.72
N GLN A 162 -4.89 20.58 26.16
CA GLN A 162 -4.86 21.77 25.31
C GLN A 162 -3.60 21.81 24.43
N GLU A 163 -2.42 21.45 24.94
CA GLU A 163 -1.18 21.37 24.15
C GLU A 163 -1.31 20.34 23.01
N VAL A 164 -1.86 19.16 23.31
CA VAL A 164 -2.05 18.06 22.36
C VAL A 164 -3.10 18.41 21.29
N ILE A 165 -4.21 19.03 21.68
CA ILE A 165 -5.22 19.54 20.74
C ILE A 165 -4.64 20.65 19.86
N MET A 166 -3.86 21.58 20.44
CA MET A 166 -3.21 22.65 19.67
C MET A 166 -2.30 22.09 18.57
N LYS A 167 -1.52 21.04 18.87
CA LYS A 167 -0.70 20.35 17.85
C LYS A 167 -1.54 19.74 16.72
N HIS A 168 -2.73 19.21 17.03
CA HIS A 168 -3.66 18.69 16.01
C HIS A 168 -4.24 19.80 15.14
N GLU A 169 -4.87 20.81 15.76
CA GLU A 169 -5.53 21.92 15.06
C GLU A 169 -4.55 22.74 14.19
N LEU A 170 -3.33 22.92 14.66
CA LEU A 170 -2.28 23.62 13.91
C LEU A 170 -1.92 22.91 12.58
N VAL A 171 -2.12 21.59 12.46
CA VAL A 171 -1.94 20.88 11.18
C VAL A 171 -2.99 21.30 10.16
N HIS A 172 -4.25 21.46 10.56
CA HIS A 172 -5.33 21.88 9.66
C HIS A 172 -5.12 23.31 9.13
N VAL A 173 -4.63 24.21 9.99
CA VAL A 173 -4.20 25.57 9.61
C VAL A 173 -3.01 25.51 8.63
N ASN A 174 -1.92 24.83 9.00
CA ASN A 174 -0.69 24.76 8.19
C ASN A 174 -0.89 24.07 6.84
N GLN A 175 -1.72 23.03 6.78
CA GLN A 175 -2.09 22.33 5.55
C GLN A 175 -3.15 23.09 4.73
N LYS A 176 -3.70 24.19 5.25
CA LYS A 176 -4.79 24.97 4.65
C LYS A 176 -6.01 24.11 4.30
N HIS A 177 -6.39 23.17 5.17
CA HIS A 177 -7.49 22.23 4.93
C HIS A 177 -8.83 22.93 4.64
N TRP A 178 -9.02 24.15 5.14
CA TRP A 178 -10.18 25.01 4.84
C TRP A 178 -10.38 25.26 3.33
N ILE A 179 -9.34 25.23 2.49
CA ILE A 179 -9.45 25.43 1.04
C ILE A 179 -10.21 24.26 0.40
N ASP A 180 -9.81 23.02 0.68
CA ASP A 180 -10.48 21.83 0.17
C ASP A 180 -11.93 21.74 0.70
N LEU A 181 -12.18 22.23 1.92
CA LEU A 181 -13.52 22.32 2.48
C LEU A 181 -14.38 23.35 1.71
N MET A 182 -13.87 24.54 1.41
CA MET A 182 -14.59 25.50 0.55
C MET A 182 -14.88 24.89 -0.83
N LEU A 183 -13.91 24.21 -1.44
CA LEU A 183 -14.08 23.55 -2.73
C LEU A 183 -15.19 22.47 -2.71
N VAL A 184 -15.29 21.68 -1.64
CA VAL A 184 -16.33 20.62 -1.54
C VAL A 184 -17.71 21.15 -1.11
N GLU A 185 -17.78 22.27 -0.40
CA GLU A 185 -19.06 22.97 -0.17
C GLU A 185 -19.57 23.64 -1.46
N ILE A 186 -18.70 24.22 -2.30
CA ILE A 186 -19.05 24.71 -3.65
C ILE A 186 -19.52 23.55 -4.55
N LEU A 187 -18.81 22.41 -4.55
CA LEU A 187 -19.23 21.21 -5.28
C LEU A 187 -20.63 20.75 -4.85
N ARG A 188 -20.90 20.70 -3.54
CA ARG A 188 -22.22 20.32 -3.00
C ARG A 188 -23.31 21.35 -3.26
N MET A 189 -22.96 22.63 -3.46
CA MET A 189 -23.91 23.66 -3.88
C MET A 189 -24.31 23.48 -5.34
N ILE A 190 -23.34 23.28 -6.25
CA ILE A 190 -23.59 23.12 -7.69
C ILE A 190 -24.22 21.76 -7.99
N GLN A 191 -23.61 20.66 -7.52
CA GLN A 191 -24.12 19.30 -7.70
C GLN A 191 -25.02 18.87 -6.53
N TRP A 192 -25.92 19.74 -6.05
CA TRP A 192 -26.73 19.46 -4.86
C TRP A 192 -27.65 18.23 -4.98
N ILE A 193 -28.03 17.87 -6.21
CA ILE A 193 -28.82 16.67 -6.52
C ILE A 193 -27.95 15.38 -6.47
N ASN A 194 -26.64 15.48 -6.64
CA ASN A 194 -25.74 14.31 -6.74
C ASN A 194 -25.39 13.75 -5.35
N PRO A 195 -25.84 12.53 -4.97
CA PRO A 195 -25.49 11.95 -3.67
C PRO A 195 -23.97 11.76 -3.48
N PHE A 196 -23.21 11.53 -4.57
CA PHE A 196 -21.76 11.38 -4.48
C PHE A 196 -21.05 12.69 -4.08
N ALA A 197 -21.60 13.87 -4.38
CA ALA A 197 -21.06 15.15 -3.91
C ALA A 197 -21.18 15.30 -2.39
N TRP A 198 -22.30 14.87 -1.80
CA TRP A 198 -22.50 14.83 -0.35
C TRP A 198 -21.55 13.84 0.33
N ILE A 199 -21.35 12.66 -0.28
CA ILE A 199 -20.42 11.64 0.21
C ILE A 199 -18.95 12.11 0.11
N TYR A 200 -18.59 12.87 -0.94
CA TYR A 200 -17.23 13.38 -1.17
C TYR A 200 -16.70 14.26 -0.03
N ASN A 201 -17.59 15.08 0.55
CA ASN A 201 -17.29 15.90 1.72
C ASN A 201 -16.81 15.05 2.92
N GLY A 202 -17.43 13.88 3.12
CA GLY A 202 -17.00 12.91 4.13
C GLY A 202 -15.63 12.31 3.84
N PHE A 203 -15.25 12.11 2.56
CA PHE A 203 -13.92 11.61 2.19
C PHE A 203 -12.82 12.62 2.44
N ILE A 204 -13.04 13.89 2.08
CA ILE A 204 -12.07 14.98 2.26
C ILE A 204 -11.84 15.22 3.76
N ARG A 205 -12.91 15.43 4.54
CA ARG A 205 -12.82 15.62 6.00
C ARG A 205 -12.12 14.44 6.68
N GLN A 206 -12.54 13.20 6.40
CA GLN A 206 -11.89 12.02 6.96
C GLN A 206 -10.39 11.92 6.59
N ASN A 207 -9.99 12.35 5.41
CA ASN A 207 -8.58 12.35 5.01
C ASN A 207 -7.79 13.51 5.63
N HIS A 208 -8.42 14.65 5.94
CA HIS A 208 -7.83 15.74 6.74
C HIS A 208 -7.54 15.27 8.16
N GLU A 209 -8.51 14.64 8.84
CA GLU A 209 -8.32 14.06 10.18
C GLU A 209 -7.13 13.11 10.21
N TYR A 210 -7.01 12.21 9.22
CA TYR A 210 -5.88 11.27 9.15
C TYR A 210 -4.51 11.95 8.95
N ILE A 211 -4.44 13.09 8.25
CA ILE A 211 -3.20 13.86 8.08
C ILE A 211 -2.83 14.53 9.41
N ALA A 212 -3.81 15.13 10.10
CA ALA A 212 -3.61 15.76 11.39
C ALA A 212 -3.25 14.75 12.48
N ASP A 213 -3.93 13.59 12.52
CA ASP A 213 -3.57 12.46 13.40
C ASP A 213 -2.14 11.96 13.15
N GLN A 214 -1.76 11.74 11.89
CA GLN A 214 -0.41 11.26 11.55
C GLN A 214 0.70 12.22 12.01
N VAL A 215 0.50 13.54 11.84
CA VAL A 215 1.51 14.55 12.19
C VAL A 215 1.52 14.84 13.70
N ALA A 216 0.36 14.95 14.35
CA ALA A 216 0.29 15.19 15.79
C ALA A 216 0.84 13.99 16.61
N MET A 217 0.65 12.75 16.13
CA MET A 217 1.29 11.55 16.70
C MET A 217 2.82 11.48 16.49
N GLN A 218 3.40 12.32 15.63
CA GLN A 218 4.86 12.50 15.47
C GLN A 218 5.40 13.64 16.35
N GLN A 219 4.55 14.59 16.75
CA GLN A 219 4.90 15.77 17.57
C GLN A 219 4.54 15.63 19.07
N THR A 220 3.99 14.48 19.45
CA THR A 220 3.62 14.16 20.84
C THR A 220 4.50 13.00 21.32
N PRO A 221 5.33 13.17 22.38
CA PRO A 221 6.24 12.12 22.85
C PRO A 221 5.53 10.83 23.27
N ASP A 222 4.36 10.94 23.91
CA ASP A 222 3.53 9.80 24.30
C ASP A 222 2.31 9.64 23.38
N GLN A 223 2.29 8.53 22.63
CA GLN A 223 1.18 8.17 21.75
C GLN A 223 -0.04 7.59 22.47
N ALA A 224 0.06 7.22 23.75
CA ALA A 224 -1.08 6.87 24.59
C ALA A 224 -1.81 8.15 25.04
N VAL A 225 -1.07 9.17 25.49
CA VAL A 225 -1.63 10.51 25.80
C VAL A 225 -2.35 11.10 24.57
N TYR A 226 -1.72 11.09 23.38
CA TYR A 226 -2.40 11.57 22.16
C TYR A 226 -3.76 10.89 21.93
N LYS A 227 -3.83 9.56 22.06
CA LYS A 227 -5.06 8.79 21.84
C LYS A 227 -6.09 9.05 22.94
N ALA A 228 -5.66 9.23 24.19
CA ALA A 228 -6.53 9.57 25.30
C ALA A 228 -7.17 10.95 25.12
N VAL A 229 -6.40 11.96 24.69
CA VAL A 229 -6.92 13.30 24.39
C VAL A 229 -7.90 13.28 23.22
N LEU A 230 -7.59 12.53 22.15
CA LEU A 230 -8.52 12.36 21.02
C LEU A 230 -9.82 11.66 21.46
N VAL A 231 -9.74 10.62 22.29
CA VAL A 231 -10.91 9.99 22.94
C VAL A 231 -11.71 11.02 23.75
N ASN A 232 -11.04 11.88 24.52
CA ASN A 232 -11.69 12.92 25.32
C ASN A 232 -12.41 13.97 24.46
N GLN A 233 -11.79 14.42 23.37
CA GLN A 233 -12.39 15.36 22.41
C GLN A 233 -13.62 14.76 21.70
N LEU A 234 -13.56 13.47 21.30
CA LEU A 234 -14.65 12.78 20.62
C LEU A 234 -15.88 12.56 21.53
N PHE A 235 -15.68 12.15 22.78
CA PHE A 235 -16.77 11.98 23.75
C PHE A 235 -17.28 13.31 24.36
N GLY A 236 -16.79 14.47 23.91
CA GLY A 236 -17.10 15.78 24.48
C GLY A 236 -18.25 16.56 23.82
N SER A 237 -18.80 16.12 22.68
CA SER A 237 -19.66 17.00 21.85
C SER A 237 -21.17 16.74 21.93
N LYS A 238 -21.93 17.79 22.25
CA LYS A 238 -23.30 18.02 21.75
C LYS A 238 -23.29 19.29 20.91
N VAL A 239 -23.45 19.18 19.59
CA VAL A 239 -23.69 20.32 18.68
C VAL A 239 -24.74 19.91 17.65
N PHE A 240 -25.57 20.85 17.20
CA PHE A 240 -26.63 20.63 16.22
C PHE A 240 -26.10 20.05 14.90
N SER A 241 -26.76 19.00 14.40
CA SER A 241 -26.65 18.55 13.00
C SER A 241 -28.03 18.56 12.36
N LEU A 242 -28.30 19.55 11.50
CA LEU A 242 -29.55 19.64 10.73
C LEU A 242 -29.44 18.82 9.42
N SER A 243 -28.98 17.59 9.59
CA SER A 243 -28.95 16.47 8.64
C SER A 243 -28.60 15.19 9.44
N ASN A 244 -29.02 14.03 8.96
CA ASN A 244 -28.75 12.75 9.63
C ASN A 244 -27.25 12.41 9.58
N SER A 245 -26.52 12.80 10.63
CA SER A 245 -25.07 12.62 10.70
C SER A 245 -24.68 11.19 11.09
N PHE A 246 -23.98 10.50 10.19
CA PHE A 246 -23.38 9.18 10.39
C PHE A 246 -22.11 9.22 11.27
N SER A 247 -22.16 9.95 12.40
CA SER A 247 -21.02 10.19 13.28
C SER A 247 -20.39 8.90 13.84
N TYR A 248 -21.22 7.87 14.08
CA TYR A 248 -20.82 6.58 14.66
C TYR A 248 -19.82 5.72 13.85
N SER A 249 -19.22 6.26 12.79
CA SER A 249 -18.28 5.53 11.95
C SER A 249 -16.97 6.26 11.63
N LEU A 250 -16.71 7.44 12.19
CA LEU A 250 -15.44 8.16 11.95
C LEU A 250 -14.33 7.64 12.86
N ASP A 251 -14.64 7.41 14.12
CA ASP A 251 -13.66 7.32 15.22
C ASP A 251 -12.86 6.03 15.18
N LYS A 252 -13.54 4.87 15.11
CA LYS A 252 -12.89 3.57 14.89
C LYS A 252 -11.99 3.59 13.66
N LYS A 253 -12.39 4.31 12.59
CA LYS A 253 -11.55 4.42 11.37
C LYS A 253 -10.31 5.27 11.61
N ARG A 254 -10.36 6.35 12.41
CA ARG A 254 -9.15 7.09 12.84
C ARG A 254 -8.18 6.16 13.56
N PHE A 255 -8.63 5.46 14.61
CA PHE A 255 -7.78 4.52 15.36
C PHE A 255 -7.27 3.34 14.51
N ASP A 256 -8.10 2.75 13.64
CA ASP A 256 -7.68 1.69 12.69
C ASP A 256 -6.64 2.18 11.69
N MET A 257 -6.63 3.46 11.32
CA MET A 257 -5.60 4.05 10.45
C MET A 257 -4.32 4.46 11.21
N MET A 258 -4.36 4.61 12.53
CA MET A 258 -3.18 4.85 13.40
C MET A 258 -2.39 3.59 13.77
N LYS A 259 -3.01 2.41 13.84
CA LYS A 259 -2.34 1.13 14.17
C LYS A 259 -1.14 0.89 13.24
N LYS A 260 0.08 0.59 13.72
CA LYS A 260 1.24 0.37 12.83
C LYS A 260 1.00 -0.84 11.91
N ILE A 261 0.91 -0.58 10.60
CA ILE A 261 0.86 -1.56 9.51
C ILE A 261 1.66 -0.94 8.37
N VAL A 262 2.66 -1.66 7.88
CA VAL A 262 3.53 -1.21 6.78
C VAL A 262 2.79 -1.38 5.45
N ALA A 263 2.72 -0.32 4.65
CA ALA A 263 2.01 -0.33 3.37
C ALA A 263 3.02 -0.40 2.21
N SER A 264 3.07 -1.56 1.54
CA SER A 264 3.91 -1.81 0.36
C SER A 264 3.77 -0.67 -0.68
N PRO A 265 4.88 -0.19 -1.28
CA PRO A 265 4.87 0.95 -2.19
C PRO A 265 4.01 0.70 -3.43
N TYR A 266 3.93 -0.55 -3.88
CA TYR A 266 3.08 -0.98 -5.00
C TYR A 266 1.59 -0.74 -4.76
N ARG A 267 1.13 -0.56 -3.50
CA ARG A 267 -0.27 -0.14 -3.25
C ARG A 267 -0.59 1.26 -3.77
N LYS A 268 0.42 2.11 -4.04
CA LYS A 268 0.21 3.39 -4.73
C LYS A 268 -0.29 3.20 -6.16
N LEU A 269 0.03 2.07 -6.82
CA LEU A 269 -0.50 1.73 -8.16
C LEU A 269 -2.03 1.58 -8.17
N ARG A 270 -2.68 1.44 -7.00
CA ARG A 270 -4.15 1.47 -6.88
C ARG A 270 -4.77 2.80 -7.33
N LEU A 271 -3.97 3.88 -7.44
CA LEU A 271 -4.39 5.15 -8.06
C LEU A 271 -4.65 4.99 -9.58
N LEU A 272 -4.00 4.03 -10.25
CA LEU A 272 -4.18 3.74 -11.68
C LEU A 272 -5.54 3.09 -11.99
N PHE A 273 -6.30 2.61 -10.99
CA PHE A 273 -7.69 2.18 -11.18
C PHE A 273 -8.65 3.31 -11.58
N VAL A 274 -8.17 4.56 -11.67
CA VAL A 274 -8.90 5.64 -12.35
C VAL A 274 -8.83 5.53 -13.87
N LEU A 275 -7.81 4.91 -14.47
CA LEU A 275 -7.65 4.83 -15.94
C LEU A 275 -8.81 4.08 -16.64
N PRO A 276 -9.36 2.96 -16.11
CA PRO A 276 -10.59 2.38 -16.64
C PRO A 276 -11.80 3.33 -16.60
N VAL A 277 -11.90 4.20 -15.60
CA VAL A 277 -12.96 5.23 -15.55
C VAL A 277 -12.78 6.23 -16.68
N PHE A 278 -11.56 6.70 -16.95
CA PHE A 278 -11.27 7.58 -18.09
C PHE A 278 -11.66 6.89 -19.41
N ALA A 279 -11.26 5.63 -19.62
CA ALA A 279 -11.59 4.88 -20.84
C ALA A 279 -13.12 4.70 -21.03
N ILE A 280 -13.84 4.27 -19.99
CA ILE A 280 -15.31 4.10 -20.04
C ILE A 280 -16.02 5.43 -20.30
N VAL A 281 -15.62 6.51 -19.61
CA VAL A 281 -16.27 7.82 -19.72
C VAL A 281 -15.94 8.48 -21.07
N PHE A 282 -14.74 8.34 -21.61
CA PHE A 282 -14.44 8.80 -22.97
C PHE A 282 -15.20 8.01 -24.04
N TYR A 283 -15.29 6.68 -23.92
CA TYR A 283 -16.08 5.86 -24.85
C TYR A 283 -17.57 6.22 -24.80
N ALA A 284 -18.16 6.32 -23.61
CA ALA A 284 -19.58 6.63 -23.42
C ALA A 284 -19.99 8.06 -23.83
N PHE A 285 -19.02 8.97 -24.01
CA PHE A 285 -19.25 10.34 -24.51
C PHE A 285 -18.53 10.64 -25.82
N ALA A 286 -18.01 9.62 -26.51
CA ALA A 286 -17.54 9.75 -27.88
C ALA A 286 -18.75 9.89 -28.82
N SER A 287 -18.66 10.80 -29.79
CA SER A 287 -19.76 11.11 -30.72
C SER A 287 -19.46 10.48 -32.10
N PRO A 288 -20.42 9.77 -32.72
CA PRO A 288 -20.22 9.14 -34.02
C PRO A 288 -20.19 10.17 -35.16
N SER A 289 -19.38 9.89 -36.17
CA SER A 289 -19.27 10.59 -37.45
C SER A 289 -19.55 9.59 -38.57
N TYR A 290 -20.60 9.81 -39.34
CA TYR A 290 -21.16 8.81 -40.25
C TYR A 290 -20.58 8.86 -41.68
N SER A 291 -20.55 7.70 -42.34
CA SER A 291 -20.16 7.50 -43.76
C SER A 291 -21.05 6.43 -44.39
N TYR A 292 -21.22 6.41 -45.72
CA TYR A 292 -22.19 5.53 -46.43
C TYR A 292 -21.54 4.50 -47.37
N LYS A 293 -22.22 3.35 -47.57
CA LYS A 293 -21.67 2.16 -48.26
C LYS A 293 -22.69 1.48 -49.20
N THR A 294 -22.36 1.37 -50.49
CA THR A 294 -23.25 0.83 -51.55
C THR A 294 -23.14 -0.71 -51.70
N ILE A 295 -24.19 -1.37 -52.20
CA ILE A 295 -24.33 -2.84 -52.30
C ILE A 295 -24.52 -3.27 -53.77
N SER A 296 -24.05 -4.47 -54.14
CA SER A 296 -24.37 -5.15 -55.41
C SER A 296 -24.19 -6.68 -55.31
N GLU A 297 -25.17 -7.45 -55.78
CA GLU A 297 -25.21 -8.92 -55.84
C GLU A 297 -25.54 -9.40 -57.29
N PRO A 298 -25.71 -10.70 -57.60
CA PRO A 298 -24.73 -11.79 -57.47
C PRO A 298 -24.61 -12.66 -58.75
N MET A 299 -23.56 -13.49 -58.89
CA MET A 299 -23.57 -14.67 -59.79
C MET A 299 -22.74 -15.84 -59.24
N MET A 300 -22.87 -17.01 -59.89
CA MET A 300 -22.66 -18.36 -59.35
C MET A 300 -21.20 -18.81 -59.13
N ASN A 301 -21.05 -19.90 -58.37
CA ASN A 301 -19.80 -20.62 -58.02
C ASN A 301 -19.87 -22.04 -58.63
N PRO A 302 -18.77 -22.67 -59.11
CA PRO A 302 -17.98 -23.50 -58.18
C PRO A 302 -16.46 -23.64 -58.48
N SER A 303 -15.67 -23.82 -57.40
CA SER A 303 -14.41 -24.59 -57.31
C SER A 303 -13.17 -24.16 -58.13
N LEU A 304 -11.96 -24.05 -57.56
CA LEU A 304 -11.52 -24.20 -56.17
C LEU A 304 -10.26 -23.34 -55.90
N THR A 305 -10.20 -22.70 -54.72
CA THR A 305 -8.99 -22.12 -54.09
C THR A 305 -8.26 -20.96 -54.82
N SER A 306 -9.05 -19.98 -55.29
CA SER A 306 -8.76 -18.53 -55.23
C SER A 306 -7.37 -18.00 -55.65
N LEU A 307 -7.25 -17.56 -56.91
CA LEU A 307 -6.27 -16.54 -57.33
C LEU A 307 -6.81 -15.12 -57.06
N ALA A 308 -5.92 -14.15 -56.83
CA ALA A 308 -6.28 -12.73 -56.74
C ALA A 308 -6.41 -12.11 -58.15
N ILE A 309 -7.56 -11.49 -58.44
CA ILE A 309 -7.81 -10.80 -59.71
C ILE A 309 -7.07 -9.46 -59.75
N GLN A 310 -6.51 -9.15 -60.91
CA GLN A 310 -5.61 -8.03 -61.17
C GLN A 310 -6.16 -7.18 -62.34
N LYS A 311 -6.38 -5.88 -62.11
CA LYS A 311 -6.98 -4.92 -63.05
C LYS A 311 -5.95 -3.95 -63.64
N ASP A 312 -6.24 -3.41 -64.81
CA ASP A 312 -5.37 -2.47 -65.54
C ASP A 312 -6.05 -1.11 -65.73
N ALA A 313 -5.27 -0.02 -65.77
CA ALA A 313 -5.78 1.36 -65.91
C ALA A 313 -4.84 2.24 -66.73
N LYS A 314 -5.40 3.15 -67.54
CA LYS A 314 -4.63 4.08 -68.38
C LYS A 314 -5.31 5.45 -68.39
N GLY A 315 -4.56 6.54 -68.52
CA GLY A 315 -5.16 7.86 -68.47
C GLY A 315 -4.22 9.03 -68.71
N ILE A 316 -4.76 10.23 -68.54
CA ILE A 316 -4.06 11.51 -68.59
C ILE A 316 -4.38 12.34 -67.34
N VAL A 317 -3.37 13.04 -66.83
CA VAL A 317 -3.49 13.98 -65.71
C VAL A 317 -3.21 15.40 -66.22
N VAL A 318 -4.07 16.35 -65.84
CA VAL A 318 -4.01 17.76 -66.24
C VAL A 318 -4.10 18.68 -65.02
N ASN A 319 -3.67 19.93 -65.19
CA ASN A 319 -3.90 21.00 -64.22
C ASN A 319 -5.31 21.61 -64.36
N GLU A 320 -5.62 22.60 -63.53
CA GLU A 320 -6.90 23.30 -63.56
C GLU A 320 -7.22 24.00 -64.90
N GLU A 321 -6.18 24.41 -65.65
CA GLU A 321 -6.28 25.02 -66.98
C GLU A 321 -6.42 23.98 -68.12
N GLY A 322 -6.43 22.67 -67.81
CA GLY A 322 -6.50 21.58 -68.80
C GLY A 322 -5.16 21.21 -69.45
N LYS A 323 -4.05 21.81 -69.03
CA LYS A 323 -2.70 21.49 -69.54
C LYS A 323 -2.17 20.20 -68.89
N PRO A 324 -1.55 19.27 -69.65
CA PRO A 324 -1.05 18.02 -69.08
C PRO A 324 0.07 18.20 -68.03
N LEU A 325 0.07 17.36 -67.00
CA LEU A 325 1.04 17.36 -65.90
C LEU A 325 1.98 16.15 -65.98
N GLN A 326 3.24 16.40 -66.33
CA GLN A 326 4.34 15.43 -66.24
C GLN A 326 4.79 15.25 -64.78
N GLY A 327 5.27 14.05 -64.42
CA GLY A 327 5.87 13.82 -63.10
C GLY A 327 4.88 13.61 -61.95
N VAL A 328 3.59 13.45 -62.25
CA VAL A 328 2.57 13.05 -61.26
C VAL A 328 2.82 11.60 -60.87
N LYS A 329 3.01 11.34 -59.57
CA LYS A 329 3.25 10.02 -59.00
C LYS A 329 1.91 9.38 -58.63
N ILE A 330 1.68 8.16 -59.11
CA ILE A 330 0.40 7.46 -59.04
C ILE A 330 0.64 6.14 -58.31
N ILE A 331 0.08 6.02 -57.10
CA ILE A 331 0.35 4.91 -56.17
C ILE A 331 -0.94 4.14 -55.91
N VAL A 332 -0.84 2.81 -55.93
CA VAL A 332 -1.95 1.92 -55.56
C VAL A 332 -2.02 1.80 -54.04
N ALA A 333 -3.15 2.15 -53.43
CA ALA A 333 -3.31 2.12 -51.98
C ALA A 333 -3.02 0.72 -51.40
N LYS A 334 -2.26 0.66 -50.30
CA LYS A 334 -1.76 -0.58 -49.64
C LYS A 334 -0.80 -1.43 -50.49
N SER A 335 -0.26 -0.91 -51.60
CA SER A 335 0.78 -1.58 -52.40
C SER A 335 2.04 -0.72 -52.51
N VAL A 336 3.17 -1.36 -52.79
CA VAL A 336 4.47 -0.70 -53.07
C VAL A 336 4.58 -0.30 -54.56
N ALA A 337 3.65 -0.75 -55.41
CA ALA A 337 3.65 -0.46 -56.84
C ALA A 337 3.02 0.91 -57.17
N GLY A 338 3.66 1.63 -58.09
CA GLY A 338 3.18 2.91 -58.61
C GLY A 338 3.92 3.32 -59.88
N VAL A 339 3.35 4.27 -60.61
CA VAL A 339 3.85 4.79 -61.90
C VAL A 339 3.94 6.32 -61.88
N ILE A 340 4.54 6.92 -62.92
CA ILE A 340 4.72 8.36 -63.07
C ILE A 340 4.25 8.80 -64.46
N THR A 341 3.64 9.99 -64.60
CA THR A 341 3.13 10.50 -65.89
C THR A 341 4.23 10.95 -66.86
N ASP A 342 4.02 10.68 -68.16
CA ASP A 342 4.89 11.09 -69.26
C ASP A 342 4.87 12.61 -69.52
N ALA A 343 5.71 13.09 -70.46
CA ALA A 343 5.78 14.49 -70.86
C ALA A 343 4.50 15.06 -71.53
N ARG A 344 3.46 14.23 -71.70
CA ARG A 344 2.13 14.58 -72.18
C ARG A 344 1.07 14.25 -71.12
N GLY A 345 1.47 14.11 -69.85
CA GLY A 345 0.63 13.86 -68.69
C GLY A 345 0.03 12.46 -68.59
N ARG A 346 0.44 11.50 -69.43
CA ARG A 346 -0.21 10.19 -69.56
C ARG A 346 0.45 9.12 -68.72
N PHE A 347 -0.35 8.15 -68.26
CA PHE A 347 0.11 7.00 -67.49
C PHE A 347 -0.59 5.71 -67.93
N ALA A 348 0.06 4.59 -67.66
CA ALA A 348 -0.51 3.26 -67.73
C ALA A 348 0.02 2.46 -66.53
N ILE A 349 -0.87 1.75 -65.85
CA ILE A 349 -0.52 0.88 -64.73
C ILE A 349 -1.32 -0.42 -64.85
N SER A 350 -0.61 -1.53 -64.70
CA SER A 350 -1.19 -2.88 -64.79
C SER A 350 -1.13 -3.58 -63.45
N LYS A 351 -1.94 -4.62 -63.28
CA LYS A 351 -1.96 -5.51 -62.10
C LYS A 351 -2.33 -4.84 -60.77
N ILE A 352 -3.23 -3.86 -60.82
CA ILE A 352 -3.86 -3.26 -59.63
C ILE A 352 -4.71 -4.34 -58.93
N PRO A 353 -4.50 -4.67 -57.64
CA PRO A 353 -5.35 -5.59 -56.91
C PRO A 353 -6.77 -5.01 -56.76
N ASP A 354 -7.80 -5.84 -56.90
CA ASP A 354 -9.18 -5.34 -56.88
C ASP A 354 -9.56 -4.67 -55.54
N GLY A 355 -10.44 -3.68 -55.60
CA GLY A 355 -10.80 -2.83 -54.44
C GLY A 355 -9.74 -1.79 -54.03
N SER A 356 -8.61 -1.66 -54.74
CA SER A 356 -7.56 -0.67 -54.42
C SER A 356 -7.84 0.72 -55.02
N SER A 357 -7.82 1.76 -54.18
CA SER A 357 -7.86 3.16 -54.60
C SER A 357 -6.54 3.60 -55.27
N LEU A 358 -6.61 4.57 -56.19
CA LEU A 358 -5.43 5.17 -56.83
C LEU A 358 -5.18 6.58 -56.30
N MET A 359 -3.99 6.84 -55.77
CA MET A 359 -3.60 8.14 -55.22
C MET A 359 -2.65 8.87 -56.18
N PHE A 360 -3.05 10.06 -56.62
CA PHE A 360 -2.35 10.93 -57.55
C PHE A 360 -1.72 12.09 -56.78
N SER A 361 -0.39 12.15 -56.72
CA SER A 361 0.35 13.19 -55.97
C SER A 361 1.38 13.87 -56.87
N CYS A 362 1.46 15.20 -56.81
CA CYS A 362 2.39 16.00 -57.59
C CYS A 362 2.86 17.23 -56.80
N LYS A 363 4.10 17.66 -57.02
CA LYS A 363 4.73 18.76 -56.28
C LYS A 363 3.95 20.07 -56.53
N GLY A 364 3.41 20.69 -55.48
CA GLY A 364 2.57 21.90 -55.60
C GLY A 364 1.09 21.69 -55.91
N TYR A 365 0.57 20.45 -55.89
CA TYR A 365 -0.83 20.13 -56.14
C TYR A 365 -1.43 19.30 -55.01
N LYS A 366 -2.71 19.52 -54.67
CA LYS A 366 -3.40 18.75 -53.62
C LYS A 366 -3.51 17.29 -54.08
N THR A 367 -3.06 16.38 -53.22
CA THR A 367 -3.04 14.95 -53.53
C THR A 367 -4.48 14.44 -53.67
N TYR A 368 -4.79 13.85 -54.82
CA TYR A 368 -6.13 13.40 -55.18
C TYR A 368 -6.21 11.87 -55.09
N THR A 369 -7.08 11.35 -54.22
CA THR A 369 -7.32 9.91 -54.11
C THR A 369 -8.60 9.55 -54.84
N MET A 370 -8.46 8.85 -55.96
CA MET A 370 -9.59 8.32 -56.72
C MET A 370 -10.09 7.02 -56.07
N PRO A 371 -11.43 6.80 -55.99
CA PRO A 371 -12.00 5.54 -55.54
C PRO A 371 -11.54 4.31 -56.36
N PRO A 372 -11.74 3.08 -55.85
CA PRO A 372 -11.35 1.86 -56.55
C PRO A 372 -11.98 1.71 -57.94
N LEU A 373 -11.21 1.13 -58.87
CA LEU A 373 -11.62 0.96 -60.26
C LEU A 373 -12.66 -0.15 -60.43
N MET A 374 -13.90 0.26 -60.73
CA MET A 374 -15.01 -0.66 -60.92
C MET A 374 -14.87 -1.52 -62.18
N ALA A 375 -14.31 -0.98 -63.27
CA ALA A 375 -14.00 -1.72 -64.50
C ALA A 375 -12.48 -1.84 -64.74
N SER A 376 -12.06 -2.86 -65.49
CA SER A 376 -10.68 -2.97 -65.99
C SER A 376 -10.53 -2.21 -67.31
N ASN A 377 -9.31 -1.75 -67.61
CA ASN A 377 -8.94 -1.00 -68.81
C ASN A 377 -9.65 0.37 -68.95
N SER A 378 -10.09 0.97 -67.85
CA SER A 378 -10.72 2.30 -67.83
C SER A 378 -9.76 3.39 -68.30
N ALA A 379 -10.25 4.26 -69.19
CA ALA A 379 -9.57 5.47 -69.65
C ALA A 379 -9.88 6.64 -68.70
N LEU A 380 -8.87 7.14 -67.99
CA LEU A 380 -9.02 8.13 -66.92
C LEU A 380 -8.57 9.53 -67.35
N TYR A 381 -9.32 10.55 -66.95
CA TYR A 381 -8.97 11.97 -67.12
C TYR A 381 -9.03 12.66 -65.75
N ILE A 382 -7.87 13.00 -65.18
CA ILE A 382 -7.75 13.48 -63.80
C ILE A 382 -7.27 14.92 -63.79
N ARG A 383 -8.03 15.83 -63.14
CA ARG A 383 -7.71 17.26 -63.02
C ARG A 383 -7.20 17.56 -61.61
N LEU A 384 -5.92 17.90 -61.47
CA LEU A 384 -5.30 18.25 -60.19
C LEU A 384 -5.38 19.76 -59.92
N VAL A 385 -5.78 20.09 -58.68
CA VAL A 385 -5.90 21.45 -58.14
C VAL A 385 -4.59 21.86 -57.47
N LYS A 386 -4.12 23.09 -57.69
CA LYS A 386 -2.91 23.60 -57.01
C LYS A 386 -3.14 23.67 -55.51
N ASP A 387 -2.09 23.40 -54.72
CA ASP A 387 -2.16 23.50 -53.28
C ASP A 387 -1.71 24.89 -52.81
N PRO A 388 -2.61 25.76 -52.28
CA PRO A 388 -2.23 27.11 -51.82
C PRO A 388 -1.28 27.08 -50.62
N ASP A 389 -1.27 25.99 -49.86
CA ASP A 389 -0.54 25.84 -48.62
C ASP A 389 0.85 25.19 -48.84
N TYR A 390 1.13 24.70 -50.07
CA TYR A 390 2.34 23.95 -50.37
C TYR A 390 3.58 24.84 -50.44
N ARG A 391 4.51 24.59 -49.52
CA ARG A 391 5.89 25.09 -49.55
C ARG A 391 6.82 23.91 -49.73
N GLU A 392 7.86 24.06 -50.54
CA GLU A 392 8.80 22.97 -50.80
C GLU A 392 9.57 22.61 -49.51
N GLN A 393 9.34 21.40 -48.99
CA GLN A 393 10.20 20.79 -47.97
C GLN A 393 11.23 19.90 -48.66
N ALA A 394 12.48 19.95 -48.18
CA ALA A 394 13.62 19.29 -48.80
C ALA A 394 13.68 17.77 -48.49
N GLU A 395 14.31 17.01 -49.37
CA GLU A 395 14.75 15.64 -49.05
C GLU A 395 15.82 15.68 -47.96
N ILE A 396 15.58 15.02 -46.83
CA ILE A 396 16.61 14.78 -45.83
C ILE A 396 17.51 13.63 -46.33
N ARG A 397 18.58 13.98 -47.05
CA ARG A 397 19.69 13.07 -47.32
C ARG A 397 20.66 13.14 -46.15
N ILE A 398 20.84 12.04 -45.43
CA ILE A 398 21.84 11.96 -44.37
C ILE A 398 23.21 11.90 -45.05
N ARG A 399 24.05 12.86 -44.70
CA ARG A 399 25.43 13.00 -45.18
C ARG A 399 26.33 13.28 -43.99
N ASN A 400 27.58 12.86 -44.08
CA ASN A 400 28.61 13.28 -43.14
C ASN A 400 28.96 14.76 -43.36
N ALA A 401 29.68 15.37 -42.41
CA ALA A 401 29.93 16.82 -42.40
C ALA A 401 30.75 17.32 -43.62
N ASP A 402 31.40 16.42 -44.34
CA ASP A 402 32.12 16.66 -45.60
C ASP A 402 31.23 16.57 -46.87
N GLY A 403 29.98 16.09 -46.73
CA GLY A 403 29.04 15.88 -47.82
C GLY A 403 29.00 14.45 -48.40
N SER A 404 29.78 13.52 -47.87
CA SER A 404 29.74 12.08 -48.26
C SER A 404 28.47 11.37 -47.77
N GLU A 405 28.13 10.22 -48.36
CA GLU A 405 26.90 9.47 -48.08
C GLU A 405 27.10 8.45 -46.94
N ALA A 406 26.41 8.66 -45.80
CA ALA A 406 26.64 7.93 -44.55
C ALA A 406 25.72 6.70 -44.40
N LYS A 407 26.25 5.61 -43.81
CA LYS A 407 25.55 4.33 -43.63
C LYS A 407 25.54 3.87 -42.15
N PRO A 408 24.64 4.41 -41.31
CA PRO A 408 24.58 4.03 -39.90
C PRO A 408 24.17 2.56 -39.69
N LEU A 409 24.77 1.92 -38.69
CA LEU A 409 24.44 0.56 -38.25
C LEU A 409 23.06 0.53 -37.56
N ILE A 410 22.34 -0.59 -37.63
CA ILE A 410 20.99 -0.73 -37.06
C ILE A 410 20.93 -1.97 -36.16
N VAL A 411 20.33 -1.83 -34.98
CA VAL A 411 20.31 -2.84 -33.91
C VAL A 411 18.90 -2.96 -33.32
N ILE A 412 18.37 -4.18 -33.19
CA ILE A 412 16.99 -4.47 -32.75
C ILE A 412 17.02 -5.49 -31.62
N ASP A 413 16.45 -5.15 -30.46
CA ASP A 413 16.47 -5.95 -29.22
C ASP A 413 17.88 -6.44 -28.81
N GLY A 414 18.91 -5.66 -29.18
CA GLY A 414 20.32 -5.96 -28.93
C GLY A 414 21.05 -6.74 -30.03
N LEU A 415 20.34 -7.15 -31.10
CA LEU A 415 20.92 -7.87 -32.25
C LEU A 415 21.16 -6.92 -33.43
N ILE A 416 22.33 -7.00 -34.05
CA ILE A 416 22.66 -6.21 -35.25
C ILE A 416 21.82 -6.69 -36.44
N ASN A 417 21.35 -5.76 -37.28
CA ASN A 417 20.65 -6.04 -38.53
C ASN A 417 21.57 -5.81 -39.72
N ASP A 418 22.19 -6.88 -40.20
CA ASP A 418 23.17 -6.92 -41.32
C ASP A 418 22.67 -6.29 -42.63
N LYS A 419 21.36 -6.04 -42.77
CA LYS A 419 20.74 -5.44 -43.96
C LYS A 419 20.72 -3.91 -43.98
N GLN A 420 21.09 -3.26 -42.86
CA GLN A 420 21.13 -1.79 -42.72
C GLN A 420 19.83 -1.05 -43.14
N ASP A 421 18.67 -1.70 -43.05
CA ASP A 421 17.38 -1.03 -43.29
C ASP A 421 16.29 -1.37 -42.25
N LEU A 422 15.27 -0.52 -42.18
CA LEU A 422 14.18 -0.60 -41.19
C LEU A 422 12.92 -1.30 -41.73
N LYS A 423 13.02 -1.99 -42.88
CA LYS A 423 11.86 -2.51 -43.61
C LYS A 423 11.42 -3.89 -43.09
N GLY A 424 10.47 -3.87 -42.16
CA GLY A 424 9.82 -5.07 -41.65
C GLY A 424 9.43 -5.01 -40.17
N ILE A 425 9.90 -3.99 -39.45
CA ILE A 425 9.51 -3.76 -38.05
C ILE A 425 8.11 -3.11 -38.02
N ASP A 426 7.16 -3.71 -37.32
CA ASP A 426 5.87 -3.09 -37.02
C ASP A 426 6.07 -1.95 -35.98
N PRO A 427 5.73 -0.69 -36.27
CA PRO A 427 5.86 0.42 -35.33
C PRO A 427 5.16 0.20 -33.98
N ASN A 428 4.13 -0.66 -33.92
CA ASN A 428 3.36 -0.92 -32.71
C ASN A 428 4.08 -1.86 -31.73
N THR A 429 4.96 -2.74 -32.21
CA THR A 429 5.73 -3.65 -31.33
C THR A 429 6.91 -2.93 -30.68
N ILE A 430 7.43 -1.87 -31.31
CA ILE A 430 8.50 -1.02 -30.78
C ILE A 430 8.11 -0.40 -29.43
N GLY A 431 9.00 -0.51 -28.43
CA GLY A 431 8.96 0.18 -27.15
C GLY A 431 9.83 1.44 -27.11
N SER A 432 10.97 1.45 -27.80
CA SER A 432 11.93 2.56 -27.85
C SER A 432 12.81 2.51 -29.10
N MET A 433 13.35 3.67 -29.50
CA MET A 433 14.39 3.83 -30.51
C MET A 433 15.39 4.92 -30.08
N THR A 434 16.68 4.70 -30.31
CA THR A 434 17.79 5.58 -29.89
C THR A 434 18.81 5.74 -31.02
N ILE A 435 19.49 6.89 -31.13
CA ILE A 435 20.57 7.13 -32.10
C ILE A 435 21.86 7.51 -31.36
N LEU A 436 22.97 6.86 -31.70
CA LEU A 436 24.32 7.11 -31.20
C LEU A 436 25.20 7.69 -32.32
N LYS A 437 26.17 8.52 -31.95
CA LYS A 437 27.09 9.20 -32.88
C LYS A 437 28.51 9.30 -32.32
N ASP A 438 29.45 9.51 -33.23
CA ASP A 438 30.85 9.83 -32.93
C ASP A 438 31.45 8.81 -31.94
N GLN A 439 32.28 9.26 -30.99
CA GLN A 439 32.93 8.42 -29.99
C GLN A 439 31.96 7.49 -29.23
N SER A 440 30.71 7.91 -28.98
CA SER A 440 29.71 7.10 -28.25
C SER A 440 29.13 5.93 -29.07
N ALA A 441 29.24 5.98 -30.40
CA ALA A 441 28.91 4.87 -31.28
C ALA A 441 30.08 3.88 -31.35
N THR A 442 31.30 4.38 -31.56
CA THR A 442 32.51 3.56 -31.72
C THR A 442 32.93 2.87 -30.41
N GLU A 443 32.74 3.49 -29.24
CA GLU A 443 33.00 2.85 -27.93
C GLU A 443 32.09 1.64 -27.65
N LYS A 444 30.93 1.55 -28.31
CA LYS A 444 29.93 0.49 -28.08
C LYS A 444 29.86 -0.55 -29.20
N TYR A 445 30.19 -0.16 -30.44
CA TYR A 445 30.07 -1.00 -31.64
C TYR A 445 31.34 -1.07 -32.51
N GLY A 446 32.47 -0.52 -32.06
CA GLY A 446 33.74 -0.59 -32.78
C GLY A 446 33.75 0.23 -34.08
N GLU A 447 34.54 -0.22 -35.06
CA GLU A 447 34.69 0.47 -36.35
C GLU A 447 33.40 0.49 -37.19
N ASP A 448 32.50 -0.49 -36.98
CA ASP A 448 31.16 -0.51 -37.58
C ASP A 448 30.23 0.60 -37.05
N GLY A 449 30.61 1.27 -35.95
CA GLY A 449 29.92 2.42 -35.39
C GLY A 449 30.30 3.78 -35.98
N ASN A 450 31.27 3.86 -36.89
CA ASN A 450 31.83 5.14 -37.37
C ASN A 450 30.80 6.08 -38.04
N ASP A 451 29.85 5.55 -38.82
CA ASP A 451 28.76 6.32 -39.44
C ASP A 451 27.53 6.52 -38.50
N GLY A 452 27.66 6.14 -37.22
CA GLY A 452 26.59 6.19 -36.21
C GLY A 452 25.76 4.91 -36.13
N VAL A 453 24.94 4.77 -35.07
CA VAL A 453 24.17 3.54 -34.77
C VAL A 453 22.74 3.87 -34.33
N ILE A 454 21.77 3.03 -34.71
CA ILE A 454 20.34 3.15 -34.36
C ILE A 454 19.88 1.90 -33.59
N GLU A 455 19.53 2.03 -32.30
CA GLU A 455 18.99 0.95 -31.45
C GLU A 455 17.45 0.95 -31.38
N ILE A 456 16.83 -0.23 -31.25
CA ILE A 456 15.36 -0.46 -31.19
C ILE A 456 15.04 -1.60 -30.17
N THR A 457 13.84 -1.64 -29.56
CA THR A 457 13.45 -2.66 -28.53
C THR A 457 11.94 -3.01 -28.56
N THR A 458 11.49 -4.21 -28.12
CA THR A 458 10.07 -4.69 -28.20
C THR A 458 9.44 -5.24 -26.87
N LYS A 459 8.35 -6.06 -26.91
CA LYS A 459 7.36 -6.34 -25.81
C LYS A 459 6.91 -7.84 -25.74
N LYS A 460 6.51 -8.41 -24.57
CA LYS A 460 6.25 -9.87 -24.31
C LYS A 460 5.01 -10.22 -23.42
N SER A 461 4.64 -11.52 -23.29
CA SER A 461 3.45 -12.08 -22.57
C SER A 461 3.58 -13.56 -22.08
N ASP A 462 2.69 -14.05 -21.18
CA ASP A 462 2.84 -15.27 -20.32
C ASP A 462 1.75 -16.40 -20.42
N ALA A 463 2.03 -17.62 -19.91
CA ALA A 463 1.04 -18.67 -19.52
C ALA A 463 1.61 -19.83 -18.64
N GLY A 464 0.82 -20.43 -17.71
CA GLY A 464 1.14 -21.68 -16.96
C GLY A 464 0.39 -21.88 -15.63
N SER A 465 0.11 -23.12 -15.17
CA SER A 465 -0.70 -23.41 -13.95
C SER A 465 -0.25 -24.64 -13.12
N LEU A 466 -0.62 -24.70 -11.84
CA LEU A 466 -0.26 -25.74 -10.84
C LEU A 466 -1.43 -26.07 -9.89
N THR A 467 -1.43 -27.28 -9.33
CA THR A 467 -2.35 -27.74 -8.26
C THR A 467 -1.59 -28.23 -7.02
N VAL A 468 -2.26 -28.33 -5.87
CA VAL A 468 -1.68 -28.67 -4.56
C VAL A 468 -2.58 -29.67 -3.84
N ASP A 469 -1.98 -30.69 -3.21
CA ASP A 469 -2.65 -31.64 -2.29
C ASP A 469 -2.00 -31.59 -0.90
N SER A 470 -2.54 -32.32 0.08
CA SER A 470 -2.69 -31.82 1.45
C SER A 470 -1.92 -32.54 2.57
N PHE A 471 -1.57 -31.73 3.58
CA PHE A 471 -1.15 -32.05 4.96
C PHE A 471 0.20 -32.73 5.28
N TYR A 472 0.84 -32.17 6.32
CA TYR A 472 1.84 -32.77 7.22
C TYR A 472 3.17 -33.34 6.68
N GLN A 473 3.82 -32.66 5.73
CA GLN A 473 5.24 -32.23 5.86
C GLN A 473 5.63 -31.24 4.73
N LYS A 474 6.22 -30.08 5.06
CA LYS A 474 6.49 -28.98 4.09
C LYS A 474 7.81 -29.19 3.31
N THR A 475 7.90 -30.27 2.54
CA THR A 475 9.00 -30.56 1.60
C THR A 475 8.48 -30.61 0.17
N LEU A 476 8.96 -29.70 -0.69
CA LEU A 476 8.71 -29.76 -2.13
C LEU A 476 9.46 -30.96 -2.74
N SER A 477 8.75 -31.79 -3.49
CA SER A 477 9.35 -32.79 -4.38
C SER A 477 8.80 -32.59 -5.80
N VAL A 478 9.69 -32.63 -6.80
CA VAL A 478 9.33 -32.49 -8.21
C VAL A 478 9.35 -33.87 -8.83
N LYS A 479 8.20 -34.31 -9.35
CA LYS A 479 8.04 -35.58 -10.06
C LYS A 479 7.67 -35.33 -11.52
N ALA A 480 8.06 -36.23 -12.40
CA ALA A 480 7.53 -36.26 -13.76
C ALA A 480 6.07 -36.73 -13.77
N GLY A 481 5.39 -36.59 -14.90
CA GLY A 481 3.97 -36.95 -15.04
C GLY A 481 3.67 -38.46 -14.88
N ASP A 482 4.69 -39.29 -14.91
CA ASP A 482 4.65 -40.74 -14.62
C ASP A 482 4.95 -41.09 -13.15
N GLY A 483 5.29 -40.10 -12.31
CA GLY A 483 5.66 -40.25 -10.91
C GLY A 483 7.15 -40.46 -10.63
N SER A 484 8.02 -40.50 -11.64
CA SER A 484 9.47 -40.67 -11.49
C SER A 484 10.18 -39.42 -10.94
N GLU A 485 11.38 -39.60 -10.36
CA GLU A 485 12.19 -38.52 -9.75
C GLU A 485 12.99 -37.78 -10.84
N VAL A 486 12.85 -36.45 -10.88
CA VAL A 486 13.33 -35.61 -11.99
C VAL A 486 14.80 -35.22 -11.80
N LYS A 487 15.68 -35.65 -12.72
CA LYS A 487 17.12 -35.34 -12.72
C LYS A 487 17.51 -33.95 -13.25
N ALA A 488 16.55 -33.02 -13.36
CA ALA A 488 16.80 -31.68 -13.87
C ALA A 488 17.67 -30.86 -12.91
N LEU A 489 18.56 -30.03 -13.45
CA LEU A 489 19.41 -29.13 -12.68
C LEU A 489 18.58 -28.04 -12.02
N ILE A 490 18.73 -27.83 -10.71
CA ILE A 490 18.01 -26.78 -9.97
C ILE A 490 18.91 -25.57 -9.77
N VAL A 491 18.38 -24.39 -10.13
CA VAL A 491 19.06 -23.10 -10.01
C VAL A 491 18.16 -22.15 -9.24
N VAL A 492 18.65 -21.55 -8.15
CA VAL A 492 17.90 -20.57 -7.34
C VAL A 492 18.62 -19.23 -7.38
N ASP A 493 17.94 -18.19 -7.85
CA ASP A 493 18.47 -16.82 -8.05
C ASP A 493 19.80 -16.76 -8.82
N GLY A 494 19.98 -17.68 -9.78
CA GLY A 494 21.21 -17.84 -10.59
C GLY A 494 22.28 -18.74 -9.97
N VAL A 495 22.06 -19.28 -8.77
CA VAL A 495 22.99 -20.20 -8.09
C VAL A 495 22.54 -21.66 -8.23
N ILE A 496 23.41 -22.51 -8.76
CA ILE A 496 23.14 -23.96 -8.91
C ILE A 496 23.10 -24.64 -7.53
N ILE A 497 22.09 -25.49 -7.27
CA ILE A 497 21.95 -26.26 -6.03
C ILE A 497 22.01 -27.76 -6.31
N GLU A 498 23.19 -28.35 -6.10
CA GLU A 498 23.49 -29.75 -6.47
C GLU A 498 22.83 -30.81 -5.56
N ASN A 499 22.12 -30.42 -4.49
CA ASN A 499 21.48 -31.33 -3.51
C ASN A 499 19.94 -31.23 -3.42
N GLY A 500 19.29 -30.47 -4.32
CA GLY A 500 17.83 -30.40 -4.45
C GLY A 500 17.07 -29.59 -3.37
N LEU A 501 15.76 -29.42 -3.57
CA LEU A 501 14.90 -28.45 -2.88
C LEU A 501 14.43 -28.84 -1.46
N LYS A 502 15.26 -29.56 -0.70
CA LYS A 502 14.88 -30.10 0.62
C LYS A 502 14.72 -29.07 1.76
N LYS A 503 14.87 -27.76 1.49
CA LYS A 503 14.85 -26.71 2.54
C LYS A 503 14.37 -25.31 2.14
N THR A 504 13.78 -25.14 0.95
CA THR A 504 13.29 -23.82 0.50
C THR A 504 11.83 -23.64 0.91
N ASP A 505 11.50 -22.52 1.54
CA ASP A 505 10.12 -22.19 1.90
C ASP A 505 9.33 -21.81 0.63
N PRO A 506 8.22 -22.50 0.29
CA PRO A 506 7.37 -22.15 -0.85
C PRO A 506 6.91 -20.69 -0.88
N GLU A 507 6.78 -20.04 0.29
CA GLU A 507 6.32 -18.65 0.41
C GLU A 507 7.40 -17.61 0.03
N ALA A 508 8.66 -18.03 -0.17
CA ALA A 508 9.76 -17.16 -0.62
C ALA A 508 9.92 -17.10 -2.15
N ILE A 509 9.23 -17.96 -2.91
CA ILE A 509 9.40 -18.10 -4.36
C ILE A 509 8.57 -17.03 -5.10
N LEU A 510 9.25 -16.26 -5.95
CA LEU A 510 8.64 -15.27 -6.86
C LEU A 510 8.14 -15.94 -8.15
N SER A 511 8.95 -16.82 -8.74
CA SER A 511 8.62 -17.53 -9.97
C SER A 511 9.42 -18.82 -10.12
N ILE A 512 8.88 -19.78 -10.87
CA ILE A 512 9.59 -20.97 -11.33
C ILE A 512 9.49 -21.02 -12.86
N SER A 513 10.62 -21.20 -13.53
CA SER A 513 10.74 -21.39 -14.97
C SER A 513 11.44 -22.72 -15.26
N VAL A 514 11.06 -23.37 -16.35
CA VAL A 514 11.61 -24.67 -16.75
C VAL A 514 12.18 -24.56 -18.16
N LEU A 515 13.50 -24.61 -18.26
CA LEU A 515 14.23 -24.66 -19.52
C LEU A 515 14.42 -26.12 -19.93
N LYS A 516 14.27 -26.38 -21.23
CA LYS A 516 14.46 -27.70 -21.83
C LYS A 516 15.37 -27.62 -23.05
N ASP A 517 15.89 -28.79 -23.43
CA ASP A 517 16.55 -29.03 -24.70
C ASP A 517 17.65 -27.97 -24.97
N LYS A 518 17.69 -27.43 -26.19
CA LYS A 518 18.70 -26.45 -26.59
C LYS A 518 18.73 -25.20 -25.69
N ALA A 519 17.58 -24.68 -25.23
CA ALA A 519 17.56 -23.48 -24.38
C ALA A 519 18.16 -23.69 -22.98
N ALA A 520 18.19 -24.93 -22.49
CA ALA A 520 18.85 -25.30 -21.25
C ALA A 520 20.37 -25.48 -21.45
N ILE A 521 20.75 -26.12 -22.57
CA ILE A 521 22.15 -26.38 -22.94
C ILE A 521 22.89 -25.09 -23.34
N ASP A 522 22.26 -24.20 -24.12
CA ASP A 522 22.84 -22.91 -24.52
C ASP A 522 23.13 -21.99 -23.31
N LYS A 523 22.44 -22.18 -22.18
CA LYS A 523 22.57 -21.34 -20.97
C LYS A 523 23.41 -21.98 -19.84
N TYR A 524 23.39 -23.31 -19.70
CA TYR A 524 24.11 -24.03 -18.62
C TYR A 524 25.08 -25.12 -19.11
N GLY A 525 25.31 -25.18 -20.42
CA GLY A 525 26.18 -26.15 -21.07
C GLY A 525 25.71 -27.59 -20.84
N ASP A 526 26.68 -28.51 -20.78
CA ASP A 526 26.43 -29.94 -20.59
C ASP A 526 25.66 -30.29 -19.30
N LYS A 527 25.75 -29.44 -18.25
CA LYS A 527 24.95 -29.62 -17.02
C LYS A 527 23.45 -29.37 -17.22
N GLY A 528 23.03 -28.75 -18.32
CA GLY A 528 21.63 -28.47 -18.66
C GLY A 528 20.95 -29.53 -19.52
N LYS A 529 21.63 -30.62 -19.91
CA LYS A 529 21.11 -31.64 -20.84
C LYS A 529 19.84 -32.34 -20.37
N ASP A 530 19.72 -32.61 -19.08
CA ASP A 530 18.51 -33.22 -18.46
C ASP A 530 17.42 -32.19 -18.11
N GLY A 531 17.53 -30.95 -18.62
CA GLY A 531 16.65 -29.82 -18.31
C GLY A 531 17.11 -29.02 -17.08
N VAL A 532 16.63 -27.78 -16.96
CA VAL A 532 16.98 -26.86 -15.87
C VAL A 532 15.72 -26.21 -15.30
N ILE A 533 15.60 -26.18 -13.97
CA ILE A 533 14.53 -25.50 -13.23
C ILE A 533 15.12 -24.25 -12.57
N GLU A 534 14.78 -23.07 -13.11
CA GLU A 534 15.14 -21.77 -12.54
C GLU A 534 14.06 -21.30 -11.57
N ILE A 535 14.45 -21.05 -10.33
CA ILE A 535 13.61 -20.50 -9.27
C ILE A 535 14.14 -19.11 -8.93
N THR A 536 13.27 -18.10 -8.97
CA THR A 536 13.59 -16.74 -8.53
C THR A 536 12.90 -16.47 -7.21
N THR A 537 13.55 -15.75 -6.29
CA THR A 537 12.97 -15.33 -5.00
C THR A 537 12.83 -13.81 -4.91
N TYR A 538 12.22 -13.32 -3.82
CA TYR A 538 11.93 -11.90 -3.62
C TYR A 538 13.12 -11.05 -3.08
N GLN A 539 14.33 -11.59 -2.95
CA GLN A 539 15.40 -10.99 -2.15
C GLN A 539 16.77 -11.01 -2.87
N LYS A 540 17.53 -9.90 -2.85
CA LYS A 540 18.81 -9.76 -3.60
C LYS A 540 20.02 -9.49 -2.70
N ILE A 541 21.23 -9.60 -3.24
CA ILE A 541 22.50 -9.33 -2.55
C ILE A 541 23.09 -8.01 -3.08
N VAL A 542 23.73 -7.23 -2.21
CA VAL A 542 24.50 -6.02 -2.56
C VAL A 542 25.89 -6.10 -1.92
N LYS A 543 26.90 -5.59 -2.62
CA LYS A 543 28.30 -5.54 -2.16
C LYS A 543 28.87 -4.13 -2.35
N GLY A 544 29.81 -3.73 -1.50
CA GLY A 544 30.50 -2.46 -1.69
C GLY A 544 31.73 -2.27 -0.83
N VAL A 545 32.40 -1.14 -1.05
CA VAL A 545 33.59 -0.65 -0.36
C VAL A 545 33.32 0.78 0.09
N VAL A 546 33.74 1.13 1.30
CA VAL A 546 33.63 2.49 1.86
C VAL A 546 35.02 3.06 2.12
N VAL A 547 35.25 4.27 1.61
CA VAL A 547 36.53 4.98 1.71
C VAL A 547 36.31 6.44 2.15
N ASP A 548 37.37 7.11 2.61
CA ASP A 548 37.34 8.54 2.91
C ASP A 548 37.54 9.43 1.67
N ALA A 549 37.66 10.75 1.87
CA ALA A 549 37.89 11.70 0.78
C ALA A 549 39.21 11.42 0.07
N GLU A 550 40.25 11.10 0.85
CA GLU A 550 41.59 10.74 0.43
C GLU A 550 41.66 9.37 -0.28
N GLY A 551 40.67 8.50 -0.07
CA GLY A 551 40.52 7.20 -0.72
C GLY A 551 40.98 6.00 0.12
N GLN A 552 41.28 6.20 1.41
CA GLN A 552 41.64 5.12 2.34
C GLN A 552 40.37 4.38 2.81
N PRO A 553 40.41 3.04 2.96
CA PRO A 553 39.27 2.27 3.44
C PRO A 553 38.91 2.59 4.89
N ILE A 554 37.60 2.71 5.18
CA ILE A 554 37.10 3.00 6.54
C ILE A 554 36.53 1.71 7.15
N GLU A 555 37.22 1.16 8.15
CA GLU A 555 36.72 0.07 9.01
C GLU A 555 35.61 0.57 9.96
N GLY A 556 34.67 -0.31 10.33
CA GLY A 556 33.71 -0.01 11.40
C GLY A 556 32.55 0.92 11.01
N VAL A 557 32.37 1.24 9.72
CA VAL A 557 31.19 1.96 9.22
C VAL A 557 29.96 1.07 9.41
N ALA A 558 28.96 1.55 10.15
CA ALA A 558 27.69 0.85 10.32
C ALA A 558 26.80 1.09 9.09
N ILE A 559 26.37 0.02 8.43
CA ILE A 559 25.65 0.04 7.16
C ILE A 559 24.29 -0.64 7.33
N ASN A 560 23.23 0.16 7.26
CA ASN A 560 21.86 -0.27 7.53
C ASN A 560 20.99 -0.15 6.27
N THR A 561 20.26 -1.23 5.91
CA THR A 561 19.23 -1.13 4.87
C THR A 561 17.94 -0.52 5.42
N THR A 562 17.53 0.60 4.87
CA THR A 562 16.22 1.22 5.12
C THR A 562 15.27 0.88 3.97
N GLY A 563 14.62 -0.29 4.07
CA GLY A 563 13.70 -0.85 3.07
C GLY A 563 12.23 -0.82 3.49
N THR A 564 11.31 -0.74 2.52
CA THR A 564 9.89 -0.48 2.77
C THR A 564 9.12 -1.67 3.37
N ALA A 565 9.75 -2.82 3.61
CA ALA A 565 9.15 -3.93 4.38
C ALA A 565 9.49 -3.93 5.88
N GLY A 566 10.50 -3.16 6.33
CA GLY A 566 10.88 -3.07 7.75
C GLY A 566 11.90 -4.10 8.25
N ASN A 567 12.35 -5.04 7.41
CA ASN A 567 13.55 -5.83 7.71
C ASN A 567 14.78 -4.92 7.57
N VAL A 568 15.44 -4.60 8.68
CA VAL A 568 16.71 -3.87 8.68
C VAL A 568 17.85 -4.88 8.70
N TYR A 569 18.44 -5.15 7.54
CA TYR A 569 19.69 -5.89 7.44
C TYR A 569 20.84 -4.91 7.72
N THR A 570 21.73 -5.31 8.63
CA THR A 570 22.86 -4.51 9.07
C THR A 570 24.16 -5.23 8.71
N ALA A 571 25.12 -4.48 8.18
CA ALA A 571 26.51 -4.89 8.01
C ALA A 571 27.44 -3.84 8.62
N THR A 572 28.69 -4.23 8.84
CA THR A 572 29.76 -3.32 9.26
C THR A 572 30.94 -3.52 8.31
N THR A 573 31.65 -2.45 7.95
CA THR A 573 32.82 -2.57 7.06
C THR A 573 34.01 -3.24 7.75
N GLY A 574 34.68 -4.12 7.02
CA GLY A 574 35.96 -4.72 7.45
C GLY A 574 37.15 -3.77 7.32
N LYS A 575 38.36 -4.28 7.61
CA LYS A 575 39.65 -3.56 7.53
C LYS A 575 40.01 -3.06 6.14
N ASP A 576 39.40 -3.65 5.12
CA ASP A 576 39.48 -3.29 3.70
C ASP A 576 38.34 -2.36 3.26
N GLY A 577 37.52 -1.87 4.19
CA GLY A 577 36.36 -1.04 3.92
C GLY A 577 35.18 -1.78 3.30
N ARG A 578 35.25 -3.11 3.12
CA ARG A 578 34.24 -3.88 2.37
C ARG A 578 33.04 -4.29 3.22
N PHE A 579 31.89 -4.40 2.56
CA PHE A 579 30.65 -4.92 3.13
C PHE A 579 29.87 -5.78 2.13
N VAL A 580 29.10 -6.73 2.66
CA VAL A 580 28.12 -7.51 1.91
C VAL A 580 26.81 -7.48 2.67
N LEU A 581 25.73 -7.10 1.98
CA LEU A 581 24.36 -7.14 2.50
C LEU A 581 23.60 -8.22 1.73
N ASN A 582 23.17 -9.25 2.45
CA ASN A 582 22.26 -10.26 1.91
C ASN A 582 20.80 -9.81 2.12
N TYR A 583 19.91 -10.27 1.26
CA TYR A 583 18.45 -10.07 1.35
C TYR A 583 17.94 -8.62 1.23
N VAL A 584 18.72 -7.77 0.54
CA VAL A 584 18.37 -6.37 0.24
C VAL A 584 17.20 -6.29 -0.74
N GLN A 585 16.30 -5.35 -0.49
CA GLN A 585 15.11 -5.10 -1.31
C GLN A 585 15.39 -4.04 -2.37
N ALA A 586 14.79 -4.19 -3.56
CA ALA A 586 15.06 -3.35 -4.74
C ALA A 586 14.73 -1.84 -4.55
N ASP A 587 13.93 -1.50 -3.55
CA ASP A 587 13.52 -0.14 -3.18
C ASP A 587 14.18 0.39 -1.91
N ALA A 588 15.06 -0.39 -1.27
CA ALA A 588 15.76 0.03 -0.06
C ALA A 588 16.73 1.19 -0.33
N SER A 589 17.08 1.92 0.73
CA SER A 589 18.24 2.83 0.74
C SER A 589 19.28 2.33 1.74
N ILE A 590 20.56 2.37 1.36
CA ILE A 590 21.66 2.01 2.25
C ILE A 590 22.08 3.29 2.99
N GLN A 591 21.98 3.27 4.32
CA GLN A 591 22.47 4.33 5.19
C GLN A 591 23.80 3.91 5.80
N LEU A 592 24.81 4.76 5.63
CA LEU A 592 26.17 4.57 6.13
C LEU A 592 26.45 5.59 7.23
N TYR A 593 26.76 5.09 8.42
CA TYR A 593 27.05 5.89 9.60
C TYR A 593 28.43 5.55 10.15
N CYS A 594 29.30 6.55 10.26
CA CYS A 594 30.57 6.45 10.95
C CYS A 594 30.79 7.70 11.82
N ARG A 595 31.39 7.52 13.00
CA ARG A 595 31.55 8.61 13.99
C ARG A 595 32.59 9.62 13.50
N GLY A 596 32.20 10.89 13.37
CA GLY A 596 33.05 11.94 12.79
C GLY A 596 32.94 12.07 11.25
N TYR A 597 32.03 11.32 10.63
CA TYR A 597 31.68 11.45 9.22
C TYR A 597 30.19 11.80 9.09
N LYS A 598 29.83 12.51 8.03
CA LYS A 598 28.43 12.87 7.74
C LYS A 598 27.63 11.60 7.44
N LEU A 599 26.41 11.50 7.97
CA LEU A 599 25.49 10.41 7.65
C LEU A 599 25.18 10.43 6.15
N LEU A 600 25.61 9.41 5.41
CA LEU A 600 25.36 9.29 3.98
C LEU A 600 24.26 8.26 3.70
N SER A 601 23.34 8.58 2.79
CA SER A 601 22.33 7.64 2.31
C SER A 601 22.44 7.50 0.80
N VAL A 602 22.70 6.29 0.32
CA VAL A 602 22.81 5.94 -1.11
C VAL A 602 21.74 4.93 -1.49
N LYS A 603 21.45 4.80 -2.79
CA LYS A 603 20.65 3.68 -3.29
C LYS A 603 21.55 2.46 -3.52
N PRO A 604 21.10 1.24 -3.20
CA PRO A 604 21.80 0.01 -3.57
C PRO A 604 21.93 -0.10 -5.08
N ASP A 605 23.13 -0.43 -5.56
CA ASP A 605 23.33 -0.96 -6.90
C ASP A 605 23.35 -2.50 -6.82
N PHE A 606 22.60 -3.16 -7.70
CA PHE A 606 22.51 -4.62 -7.78
C PHE A 606 23.27 -5.18 -8.99
N SER A 607 23.84 -4.32 -9.84
CA SER A 607 24.53 -4.69 -11.08
C SER A 607 26.06 -4.77 -10.92
N LYS A 608 26.61 -4.11 -9.91
CA LYS A 608 28.06 -3.99 -9.65
C LYS A 608 28.34 -3.74 -8.17
N GLU A 609 29.60 -3.92 -7.78
CA GLU A 609 30.06 -3.54 -6.44
C GLU A 609 30.10 -2.01 -6.31
N MET A 610 29.57 -1.50 -5.20
CA MET A 610 29.50 -0.06 -4.93
C MET A 610 30.82 0.46 -4.35
N ASN A 611 31.30 1.63 -4.81
CA ASN A 611 32.38 2.36 -4.14
C ASN A 611 31.80 3.66 -3.57
N ILE A 612 31.93 3.88 -2.26
CA ILE A 612 31.20 4.91 -1.51
C ILE A 612 32.20 5.75 -0.73
N LYS A 613 32.31 7.05 -1.06
CA LYS A 613 33.12 8.01 -0.29
C LYS A 613 32.31 8.61 0.87
N LEU A 614 32.89 8.68 2.06
CA LEU A 614 32.35 9.42 3.22
C LEU A 614 33.13 10.72 3.47
N GLU A 615 32.40 11.82 3.62
CA GLU A 615 32.94 13.12 4.04
C GLU A 615 33.03 13.20 5.57
N LYS A 616 34.14 13.76 6.08
CA LYS A 616 34.28 14.11 7.50
C LYS A 616 33.28 15.22 7.88
N ASP A 617 32.73 15.16 9.08
CA ASP A 617 31.77 16.14 9.60
C ASP A 617 32.52 17.27 10.34
N PRO A 618 32.57 18.50 9.80
CA PRO A 618 33.35 19.59 10.39
C PRO A 618 32.74 20.12 11.70
N ASP A 619 31.45 19.92 11.93
CA ASP A 619 30.75 20.36 13.15
C ASP A 619 30.80 19.31 14.26
N PHE A 620 31.35 18.10 13.99
CA PHE A 620 31.47 17.02 14.96
C PHE A 620 32.54 17.30 16.03
N LYS A 621 32.12 18.03 17.08
CA LYS A 621 32.86 18.09 18.34
C LYS A 621 32.55 16.83 19.14
N ALA A 622 33.51 15.92 19.23
CA ALA A 622 33.36 14.71 20.04
C ALA A 622 33.11 15.10 21.52
N PRO A 623 32.02 14.62 22.16
CA PRO A 623 31.89 14.74 23.61
C PRO A 623 33.05 13.97 24.27
N PRO A 624 33.54 14.42 25.45
CA PRO A 624 34.69 13.82 26.13
C PRO A 624 34.45 12.32 26.31
N SER A 625 35.19 11.53 25.55
CA SER A 625 34.72 10.19 25.20
C SER A 625 35.11 9.19 26.27
N ILE A 626 34.21 9.01 27.24
CA ILE A 626 33.97 7.68 27.79
C ILE A 626 33.25 6.85 26.70
N GLN A 627 33.98 6.55 25.62
CA GLN A 627 33.87 5.22 25.06
C GLN A 627 34.14 4.29 26.23
N ARG A 628 33.20 3.40 26.51
CA ARG A 628 33.52 2.12 27.13
C ARG A 628 33.76 1.19 25.94
N PRO A 629 35.02 0.88 25.56
CA PRO A 629 35.30 -0.23 24.68
C PRO A 629 34.52 -1.47 25.11
N ASN A 630 34.17 -2.32 24.16
CA ASN A 630 33.46 -3.56 24.48
C ASN A 630 34.25 -4.35 25.54
N PRO A 631 33.61 -4.82 26.63
CA PRO A 631 34.27 -5.68 27.60
C PRO A 631 34.88 -6.90 26.90
N LEU A 632 36.13 -7.20 27.24
CA LEU A 632 36.92 -8.25 26.62
C LEU A 632 36.20 -9.59 26.78
N VAL A 633 35.86 -10.29 25.69
CA VAL A 633 35.31 -11.65 25.80
C VAL A 633 36.47 -12.63 25.89
N VAL A 634 36.46 -13.46 26.93
CA VAL A 634 37.49 -14.47 27.18
C VAL A 634 36.80 -15.80 27.33
N ILE A 635 36.95 -16.70 26.36
CA ILE A 635 36.39 -18.05 26.44
C ILE A 635 37.50 -19.00 26.91
N ASP A 636 37.28 -19.71 28.02
CA ASP A 636 38.22 -20.67 28.59
C ASP A 636 39.64 -20.13 28.90
N GLY A 637 39.76 -18.82 29.11
CA GLY A 637 41.04 -18.12 29.31
C GLY A 637 41.68 -17.61 28.02
N VAL A 638 41.15 -17.97 26.85
CA VAL A 638 41.56 -17.45 25.54
C VAL A 638 40.77 -16.18 25.24
N ILE A 639 41.46 -15.08 24.95
CA ILE A 639 40.83 -13.83 24.49
C ILE A 639 40.23 -14.07 23.10
N ILE A 640 38.94 -13.77 22.91
CA ILE A 640 38.23 -13.98 21.65
C ILE A 640 37.72 -12.64 21.10
N ASP A 641 38.04 -12.38 19.83
CA ASP A 641 37.65 -11.17 19.09
C ASP A 641 36.19 -11.25 18.60
N LYS A 642 35.25 -11.36 19.55
CA LYS A 642 33.80 -11.39 19.32
C LYS A 642 33.08 -10.64 20.45
N ASN A 643 31.88 -10.11 20.17
CA ASN A 643 31.03 -9.58 21.22
C ASN A 643 30.35 -10.73 22.01
N TYR A 644 29.85 -10.40 23.21
CA TYR A 644 29.26 -11.39 24.14
C TYR A 644 28.05 -12.14 23.57
N GLN A 645 27.21 -11.51 22.74
CA GLN A 645 25.99 -12.16 22.22
C GLN A 645 26.33 -13.22 21.18
N ASP A 646 27.23 -12.90 20.24
CA ASP A 646 27.69 -13.88 19.24
C ASP A 646 28.50 -15.00 19.89
N ALA A 647 29.36 -14.69 20.88
CA ALA A 647 30.08 -15.69 21.66
C ALA A 647 29.13 -16.66 22.41
N VAL A 648 28.07 -16.15 23.05
CA VAL A 648 27.05 -16.99 23.72
C VAL A 648 26.24 -17.82 22.73
N LYS A 649 25.94 -17.27 21.54
CA LYS A 649 25.19 -17.95 20.48
C LYS A 649 26.01 -19.09 19.86
N ASP A 650 27.28 -18.87 19.57
CA ASP A 650 28.20 -19.88 19.02
C ASP A 650 28.43 -21.05 19.99
N LEU A 651 28.39 -20.79 21.30
CA LEU A 651 28.56 -21.82 22.32
C LEU A 651 27.36 -22.78 22.46
N GLY A 652 26.14 -22.32 22.21
CA GLY A 652 24.93 -23.15 22.32
C GLY A 652 24.83 -23.92 23.65
N TYR A 653 24.70 -25.25 23.58
CA TYR A 653 24.70 -26.14 24.76
C TYR A 653 26.04 -26.19 25.52
N ASN A 654 27.16 -25.83 24.89
CA ASN A 654 28.48 -25.71 25.53
C ASN A 654 28.69 -24.36 26.24
N ARG A 655 27.63 -23.55 26.39
CA ARG A 655 27.67 -22.37 27.26
C ARG A 655 27.74 -22.81 28.73
N GLY A 656 28.81 -22.45 29.42
CA GLY A 656 28.99 -22.71 30.86
C GLY A 656 28.82 -21.44 31.72
N VAL A 657 29.74 -21.26 32.68
CA VAL A 657 29.73 -20.13 33.62
C VAL A 657 30.16 -18.85 32.91
N VAL A 658 29.49 -17.73 33.22
CA VAL A 658 29.93 -16.39 32.81
C VAL A 658 30.29 -15.59 34.07
N LYS A 659 31.55 -15.16 34.19
CA LYS A 659 32.01 -14.23 35.22
C LYS A 659 32.24 -12.85 34.59
N ASN A 660 31.63 -11.83 35.19
CA ASN A 660 31.79 -10.44 34.77
C ASN A 660 32.84 -9.77 35.67
N LEU A 661 33.99 -9.38 35.11
CA LEU A 661 35.04 -8.65 35.83
C LEU A 661 34.96 -7.16 35.47
N PHE A 662 35.15 -6.29 36.45
CA PHE A 662 35.14 -4.83 36.26
C PHE A 662 36.22 -4.15 37.12
N GLY A 663 36.71 -2.99 36.65
CA GLY A 663 37.69 -2.19 37.38
C GLY A 663 38.98 -2.97 37.67
N LYS A 664 39.49 -2.86 38.91
CA LYS A 664 40.82 -3.37 39.27
C LYS A 664 40.97 -4.89 39.08
N GLU A 665 39.94 -5.68 39.38
CA GLU A 665 39.98 -7.14 39.17
C GLU A 665 40.18 -7.53 37.70
N ALA A 666 39.66 -6.71 36.78
CA ALA A 666 39.83 -6.90 35.35
C ALA A 666 41.23 -6.49 34.87
N THR A 667 41.76 -5.37 35.36
CA THR A 667 43.11 -4.91 35.00
C THR A 667 44.23 -5.74 35.62
N ASP A 668 44.07 -6.20 36.86
CA ASP A 668 45.08 -7.01 37.54
C ASP A 668 45.23 -8.39 36.88
N LYS A 669 44.16 -8.92 36.25
CA LYS A 669 44.16 -10.24 35.58
C LYS A 669 44.45 -10.20 34.06
N TYR A 670 44.07 -9.13 33.36
CA TYR A 670 44.21 -9.03 31.89
C TYR A 670 45.00 -7.79 31.41
N GLY A 671 45.64 -7.06 32.33
CA GLY A 671 46.36 -5.81 32.03
C GLY A 671 45.43 -4.73 31.50
N GLU A 672 45.98 -3.81 30.71
CA GLU A 672 45.22 -2.71 30.08
C GLU A 672 44.06 -3.21 29.20
N LYS A 673 44.15 -4.43 28.64
CA LYS A 673 43.06 -5.05 27.86
C LYS A 673 41.81 -5.30 28.70
N GLY A 674 41.95 -5.45 30.01
CA GLY A 674 40.84 -5.59 30.97
C GLY A 674 40.24 -4.28 31.47
N ALA A 675 40.79 -3.11 31.14
CA ALA A 675 40.39 -1.81 31.70
C ALA A 675 38.90 -1.46 31.52
N ASN A 676 38.25 -2.08 30.52
CA ASN A 676 36.86 -1.81 30.13
C ASN A 676 35.88 -2.87 30.63
N GLY A 677 36.36 -3.80 31.48
CA GLY A 677 35.67 -4.99 31.92
C GLY A 677 35.96 -6.22 31.06
N VAL A 678 35.64 -7.41 31.57
CA VAL A 678 35.86 -8.70 30.92
C VAL A 678 34.66 -9.60 31.14
N PHE A 679 34.17 -10.24 30.08
CA PHE A 679 33.25 -11.37 30.14
C PHE A 679 34.05 -12.66 30.02
N GLU A 680 34.42 -13.25 31.16
CA GLU A 680 35.09 -14.55 31.22
C GLU A 680 34.04 -15.66 31.16
N ILE A 681 33.91 -16.28 30.00
CA ILE A 681 33.00 -17.40 29.75
C ILE A 681 33.79 -18.70 29.85
N THR A 682 33.62 -19.44 30.94
CA THR A 682 34.08 -20.83 30.99
C THR A 682 33.06 -21.69 30.23
N THR A 683 33.50 -22.45 29.23
CA THR A 683 32.63 -23.38 28.49
C THR A 683 32.07 -24.45 29.43
N ARG A 684 30.96 -25.09 29.04
CA ARG A 684 30.34 -26.12 29.87
C ARG A 684 31.30 -27.29 30.11
N LYS A 685 32.08 -27.68 29.08
CA LYS A 685 33.15 -28.66 29.22
C LYS A 685 34.20 -28.23 30.27
N LYS A 686 34.84 -27.07 30.09
CA LYS A 686 35.91 -26.63 30.99
C LYS A 686 35.42 -26.30 32.40
N ALA A 687 34.17 -25.84 32.54
CA ALA A 687 33.56 -25.60 33.84
C ALA A 687 33.47 -26.90 34.64
N LEU A 688 33.01 -28.00 34.01
CA LEU A 688 32.98 -29.33 34.63
C LEU A 688 34.38 -29.85 34.96
N GLU A 689 35.38 -29.63 34.09
CA GLU A 689 36.80 -29.94 34.36
C GLU A 689 37.35 -29.15 35.56
N MET A 690 36.82 -27.94 35.82
CA MET A 690 37.13 -27.10 36.98
C MET A 690 36.25 -27.37 38.20
N GLY A 691 35.41 -28.42 38.19
CA GLY A 691 34.49 -28.76 39.27
C GLY A 691 33.29 -27.82 39.44
N LEU A 692 33.07 -26.90 38.49
CA LEU A 692 31.92 -26.01 38.44
C LEU A 692 30.76 -26.69 37.70
N ASN A 693 29.55 -26.65 38.26
CA ASN A 693 28.35 -27.18 37.61
C ASN A 693 27.47 -26.04 37.06
N PRO A 694 27.72 -25.53 35.84
CA PRO A 694 26.88 -24.51 35.23
C PRO A 694 25.52 -25.10 34.80
N PRO A 695 24.44 -24.31 34.90
CA PRO A 695 23.12 -24.76 34.49
C PRO A 695 23.08 -25.09 33.00
N TYR A 696 22.42 -26.20 32.65
CA TYR A 696 22.33 -26.70 31.28
C TYR A 696 21.46 -25.78 30.41
N PRO A 697 21.96 -25.27 29.26
CA PRO A 697 21.17 -24.42 28.37
C PRO A 697 19.97 -25.17 27.78
N ARG A 698 18.75 -24.72 28.09
CA ARG A 698 17.50 -25.31 27.55
C ARG A 698 17.09 -24.54 26.30
N LEU A 699 17.30 -25.13 25.13
CA LEU A 699 17.19 -24.48 23.81
C LEU A 699 16.13 -25.15 22.90
N ALA A 700 15.71 -26.37 23.22
CA ALA A 700 14.75 -27.15 22.45
C ALA A 700 13.65 -27.79 23.33
N PRO A 701 12.48 -28.19 22.79
CA PRO A 701 11.37 -28.70 23.60
C PRO A 701 11.69 -29.94 24.44
N GLN A 702 12.63 -30.79 24.00
CA GLN A 702 13.10 -31.96 24.75
C GLN A 702 13.89 -31.64 26.03
N ASP A 703 14.32 -30.39 26.21
CA ASP A 703 15.12 -29.94 27.35
C ASP A 703 14.28 -29.63 28.60
N TYR A 704 12.96 -29.66 28.45
CA TYR A 704 11.99 -29.36 29.50
C TYR A 704 11.40 -30.67 30.04
N PRO A 705 11.16 -30.79 31.36
CA PRO A 705 10.43 -31.93 31.91
C PRO A 705 9.00 -31.93 31.38
N THR A 706 8.38 -33.11 31.27
CA THR A 706 6.98 -33.23 30.85
C THR A 706 6.05 -33.54 32.02
N PHE A 707 4.82 -33.07 31.92
CA PHE A 707 3.76 -33.34 32.88
C PHE A 707 2.74 -34.29 32.25
N GLY A 708 2.70 -35.54 32.71
CA GLY A 708 1.85 -36.59 32.13
C GLY A 708 2.16 -36.87 30.66
N GLY A 709 3.46 -36.93 30.31
CA GLY A 709 3.96 -37.15 28.95
C GLY A 709 3.82 -35.96 27.99
N LYS A 710 3.40 -34.77 28.47
CA LYS A 710 3.06 -33.60 27.65
C LYS A 710 3.75 -32.31 28.13
N ASP A 711 3.68 -31.24 27.32
CA ASP A 711 4.31 -29.93 27.57
C ASP A 711 4.04 -29.42 29.01
N HIS A 712 5.11 -29.01 29.71
CA HIS A 712 5.10 -28.47 31.08
C HIS A 712 4.04 -27.38 31.32
N LYS A 713 3.69 -26.62 30.27
CA LYS A 713 2.64 -25.59 30.32
C LYS A 713 1.27 -26.13 30.78
N LEU A 714 1.00 -27.43 30.56
CA LEU A 714 -0.23 -28.09 31.01
C LEU A 714 -0.30 -28.30 32.53
N PHE A 715 0.79 -28.08 33.28
CA PHE A 715 0.74 -28.14 34.75
C PHE A 715 -0.09 -27.02 35.36
N ASN A 716 0.02 -25.79 34.85
CA ASN A 716 -0.82 -24.66 35.27
C ASN A 716 -2.32 -24.99 35.08
N ASP A 717 -2.61 -25.71 33.99
CA ASP A 717 -3.93 -26.19 33.63
C ASP A 717 -4.49 -27.26 34.59
N TRP A 718 -3.61 -28.06 35.21
CA TRP A 718 -3.91 -29.08 36.22
C TRP A 718 -4.03 -28.48 37.62
N VAL A 719 -3.10 -27.61 38.05
CA VAL A 719 -3.14 -26.96 39.38
C VAL A 719 -4.46 -26.20 39.56
N THR A 720 -4.88 -25.45 38.53
CA THR A 720 -6.13 -24.69 38.56
C THR A 720 -7.37 -25.58 38.73
N ALA A 721 -7.30 -26.87 38.40
CA ALA A 721 -8.37 -27.85 38.60
C ALA A 721 -8.29 -28.60 39.95
N GLN A 722 -7.19 -28.47 40.70
CA GLN A 722 -7.00 -29.07 42.04
C GLN A 722 -7.16 -28.08 43.19
N VAL A 723 -7.05 -26.77 42.90
CA VAL A 723 -7.39 -25.68 43.82
C VAL A 723 -8.89 -25.72 44.15
N LYS A 724 -9.25 -25.31 45.36
CA LYS A 724 -10.61 -25.00 45.83
C LYS A 724 -10.63 -23.59 46.41
N TYR A 725 -11.79 -22.96 46.56
CA TYR A 725 -11.87 -21.72 47.34
C TYR A 725 -11.83 -22.05 48.85
N PRO A 726 -10.92 -21.46 49.65
CA PRO A 726 -10.92 -21.70 51.10
C PRO A 726 -12.12 -21.01 51.77
N PRO A 727 -12.97 -21.71 52.55
CA PRO A 727 -14.14 -21.08 53.19
C PRO A 727 -13.79 -19.90 54.11
N GLU A 728 -12.61 -19.94 54.75
CA GLU A 728 -12.07 -18.85 55.56
C GLU A 728 -11.69 -17.61 54.72
N ALA A 729 -11.31 -17.80 53.46
CA ALA A 729 -11.06 -16.71 52.51
C ALA A 729 -12.40 -16.16 51.97
N THR A 730 -13.38 -17.03 51.72
CA THR A 730 -14.76 -16.63 51.37
C THR A 730 -15.35 -15.75 52.47
N ALA A 731 -15.23 -16.15 53.74
CA ALA A 731 -15.71 -15.38 54.89
C ALA A 731 -15.00 -14.02 55.08
N LYS A 732 -13.79 -13.85 54.55
CA LYS A 732 -13.03 -12.59 54.54
C LYS A 732 -13.23 -11.75 53.28
N ASN A 733 -13.98 -12.25 52.29
CA ASN A 733 -14.07 -11.69 50.94
C ASN A 733 -12.70 -11.53 50.24
N ALA A 734 -11.75 -12.41 50.53
CA ALA A 734 -10.39 -12.34 49.99
C ALA A 734 -10.37 -12.86 48.53
N GLU A 735 -10.26 -11.94 47.57
CA GLU A 735 -10.11 -12.21 46.13
C GLU A 735 -8.69 -11.87 45.64
N GLY A 736 -8.35 -12.31 44.43
CA GLY A 736 -7.16 -11.82 43.72
C GLY A 736 -6.36 -12.90 42.97
N TYR A 737 -5.16 -12.51 42.51
CA TYR A 737 -4.23 -13.40 41.83
C TYR A 737 -3.13 -13.87 42.78
N VAL A 738 -2.83 -15.17 42.75
CA VAL A 738 -1.78 -15.81 43.54
C VAL A 738 -0.77 -16.43 42.57
N SER A 739 0.48 -15.94 42.63
CA SER A 739 1.62 -16.51 41.89
C SER A 739 2.50 -17.32 42.83
N VAL A 740 2.78 -18.57 42.48
CA VAL A 740 3.65 -19.49 43.27
C VAL A 740 4.77 -20.01 42.39
N SER A 741 6.00 -19.80 42.85
CA SER A 741 7.22 -20.40 42.30
C SER A 741 7.50 -21.76 42.96
N PHE A 742 8.07 -22.70 42.21
CA PHE A 742 8.45 -24.02 42.69
C PHE A 742 9.56 -24.63 41.84
N THR A 743 10.16 -25.72 42.33
CA THR A 743 11.27 -26.42 41.67
C THR A 743 10.85 -27.86 41.41
N VAL A 744 10.87 -28.30 40.14
CA VAL A 744 10.69 -29.71 39.75
C VAL A 744 12.04 -30.40 39.84
N GLU A 745 12.14 -31.42 40.68
CA GLU A 745 13.36 -32.20 40.89
C GLU A 745 13.57 -33.23 39.78
N MET A 746 14.81 -33.70 39.63
CA MET A 746 15.15 -34.74 38.65
C MET A 746 14.49 -36.10 38.95
N ASP A 747 13.96 -36.37 40.14
CA ASP A 747 13.16 -37.58 40.42
C ASP A 747 11.66 -37.39 40.12
N GLY A 748 11.26 -36.24 39.58
CA GLY A 748 9.90 -35.86 39.26
C GLY A 748 9.10 -35.24 40.41
N THR A 749 9.67 -35.09 41.62
CA THR A 749 8.98 -34.42 42.75
C THR A 749 9.00 -32.89 42.62
N ILE A 750 8.22 -32.21 43.46
CA ILE A 750 8.21 -30.74 43.54
C ILE A 750 8.67 -30.27 44.93
N ASN A 751 9.70 -29.43 44.94
CA ASN A 751 10.30 -28.80 46.11
C ASN A 751 10.23 -27.26 46.03
N ASN A 752 10.76 -26.59 47.07
CA ASN A 752 11.05 -25.15 47.07
C ASN A 752 9.83 -24.25 46.75
N ILE A 753 8.63 -24.73 47.06
CA ILE A 753 7.35 -24.06 46.78
C ILE A 753 7.25 -22.78 47.63
N LYS A 754 7.17 -21.62 46.97
CA LYS A 754 7.18 -20.27 47.57
C LYS A 754 6.21 -19.34 46.85
N SER A 755 5.35 -18.63 47.59
CA SER A 755 4.56 -17.54 47.03
C SER A 755 5.47 -16.41 46.53
N ALA A 756 5.15 -15.88 45.35
CA ALA A 756 5.84 -14.76 44.71
C ALA A 756 5.00 -13.46 44.72
N SER A 757 3.80 -13.48 45.32
CA SER A 757 2.88 -12.33 45.38
C SER A 757 2.47 -12.04 46.82
N ALA A 758 2.30 -10.75 47.14
CA ALA A 758 1.81 -10.24 48.42
C ALA A 758 0.27 -10.32 48.53
N THR A 759 -0.30 -11.47 48.16
CA THR A 759 -1.74 -11.77 48.19
C THR A 759 -2.11 -12.43 49.54
N ASP A 760 -3.40 -12.54 49.87
CA ASP A 760 -3.87 -13.16 51.13
C ASP A 760 -3.19 -14.53 51.39
N PRO A 761 -2.67 -14.78 52.61
CA PRO A 761 -2.03 -16.04 52.97
C PRO A 761 -2.91 -17.28 52.79
N LEU A 762 -4.23 -17.19 52.95
CA LEU A 762 -5.16 -18.32 52.81
C LEU A 762 -5.22 -18.80 51.35
N LEU A 763 -5.38 -17.88 50.40
CA LEU A 763 -5.35 -18.18 48.97
C LEU A 763 -3.97 -18.72 48.55
N SER A 764 -2.90 -18.11 49.10
CA SER A 764 -1.52 -18.53 48.85
C SER A 764 -1.26 -19.96 49.33
N ASN A 765 -1.70 -20.30 50.54
CA ASN A 765 -1.56 -21.64 51.13
C ASN A 765 -2.28 -22.71 50.31
N GLU A 766 -3.43 -22.38 49.73
CA GLU A 766 -4.23 -23.30 48.93
C GLU A 766 -3.63 -23.60 47.55
N VAL A 767 -3.08 -22.60 46.85
CA VAL A 767 -2.31 -22.86 45.61
C VAL A 767 -1.05 -23.67 45.92
N MET A 768 -0.38 -23.39 47.05
CA MET A 768 0.74 -24.20 47.51
C MET A 768 0.34 -25.64 47.87
N ARG A 769 -0.85 -25.86 48.45
CA ARG A 769 -1.41 -27.21 48.70
C ARG A 769 -1.65 -27.95 47.39
N ALA A 770 -2.29 -27.32 46.41
CA ALA A 770 -2.56 -27.93 45.11
C ALA A 770 -1.27 -28.33 44.37
N ILE A 771 -0.23 -27.50 44.41
CA ILE A 771 1.10 -27.82 43.84
C ILE A 771 1.77 -28.97 44.60
N LYS A 772 1.68 -29.03 45.95
CA LYS A 772 2.19 -30.16 46.75
C LYS A 772 1.52 -31.49 46.41
N THR A 773 0.28 -31.48 45.91
CA THR A 773 -0.42 -32.70 45.47
C THR A 773 -0.08 -33.13 44.03
N SER A 774 0.93 -32.53 43.38
CA SER A 774 1.35 -32.92 42.02
C SER A 774 1.69 -34.41 41.93
N PRO A 775 1.23 -35.14 40.89
CA PRO A 775 1.86 -36.40 40.52
C PRO A 775 3.32 -36.13 40.10
N LYS A 776 4.14 -37.19 40.09
CA LYS A 776 5.53 -37.07 39.61
C LYS A 776 5.57 -36.64 38.15
N TRP A 777 6.49 -35.74 37.85
CA TRP A 777 6.80 -35.28 36.49
C TRP A 777 7.74 -36.27 35.79
N ASP A 778 7.66 -36.32 34.47
CA ASP A 778 8.64 -37.03 33.66
C ASP A 778 9.90 -36.17 33.49
N ARG A 779 11.07 -36.81 33.43
CA ARG A 779 12.35 -36.16 33.14
C ARG A 779 12.33 -35.49 31.75
N PRO A 780 13.17 -34.46 31.51
CA PRO A 780 13.50 -34.02 30.16
C PRO A 780 13.88 -35.21 29.27
N LYS A 781 13.49 -35.18 28.00
CA LYS A 781 13.87 -36.22 27.03
C LYS A 781 15.32 -36.09 26.58
N ASN A 782 15.95 -34.94 26.83
CA ASN A 782 17.39 -34.77 26.74
C ASN A 782 18.09 -35.35 27.99
N ASN A 783 18.74 -36.51 27.81
CA ASN A 783 19.44 -37.23 28.88
C ASN A 783 20.67 -36.49 29.45
N GLU A 784 21.18 -35.45 28.79
CA GLU A 784 22.30 -34.64 29.32
C GLU A 784 21.88 -33.70 30.46
N ILE A 785 20.56 -33.53 30.67
CA ILE A 785 20.00 -32.65 31.68
C ILE A 785 19.76 -33.42 32.97
N ASN A 786 20.66 -33.24 33.93
CA ASN A 786 20.54 -33.77 35.28
C ASN A 786 20.49 -32.63 36.32
N GLU A 787 19.55 -31.71 36.14
CA GLU A 787 19.38 -30.52 36.98
C GLU A 787 17.89 -30.13 37.18
N PRO A 788 17.51 -29.70 38.39
CA PRO A 788 16.14 -29.33 38.71
C PRO A 788 15.66 -28.10 37.94
N PHE A 789 14.36 -28.03 37.66
CA PHE A 789 13.76 -27.02 36.79
C PHE A 789 12.80 -26.10 37.57
N ASN A 790 13.10 -24.80 37.58
CA ASN A 790 12.30 -23.80 38.28
C ASN A 790 11.12 -23.32 37.42
N LEU A 791 9.93 -23.28 38.00
CA LEU A 791 8.68 -22.88 37.36
C LEU A 791 7.86 -21.93 38.23
N MET A 792 6.88 -21.29 37.62
CA MET A 792 5.90 -20.44 38.30
C MET A 792 4.50 -20.69 37.72
N VAL A 793 3.51 -20.82 38.61
CA VAL A 793 2.07 -20.96 38.31
C VAL A 793 1.35 -19.72 38.83
N THR A 794 0.24 -19.33 38.20
CA THR A 794 -0.59 -18.21 38.67
C THR A 794 -2.08 -18.51 38.52
N VAL A 795 -2.81 -18.41 39.63
CA VAL A 795 -4.25 -18.74 39.75
C VAL A 795 -5.02 -17.52 40.22
N GLY A 796 -6.24 -17.30 39.71
CA GLY A 796 -7.14 -16.22 40.13
C GLY A 796 -8.34 -16.73 40.93
N PHE A 797 -8.66 -16.08 42.04
CA PHE A 797 -9.79 -16.37 42.92
C PHE A 797 -10.80 -15.21 42.89
N LYS A 798 -12.09 -15.52 42.72
CA LYS A 798 -13.22 -14.57 42.86
C LYS A 798 -14.41 -15.22 43.57
N LEU A 799 -15.22 -14.42 44.26
CA LEU A 799 -16.48 -14.84 44.86
C LEU A 799 -17.58 -14.98 43.77
N PRO A 800 -18.59 -15.86 43.97
CA PRO A 800 -18.65 -16.93 44.94
C PRO A 800 -17.98 -18.20 44.37
N ASP A 801 -16.88 -18.62 44.99
CA ASP A 801 -16.11 -19.83 44.67
C ASP A 801 -15.67 -20.01 43.19
N GLN A 802 -15.53 -18.90 42.43
CA GLN A 802 -15.04 -18.90 41.06
C GLN A 802 -13.51 -18.96 41.00
N ILE A 803 -12.98 -20.09 40.56
CA ILE A 803 -11.56 -20.29 40.26
C ILE A 803 -11.32 -19.98 38.78
N VAL A 804 -10.69 -18.84 38.51
CA VAL A 804 -10.55 -18.30 37.15
C VAL A 804 -9.28 -18.82 36.49
N LYS A 805 -9.46 -19.77 35.57
CA LYS A 805 -8.43 -20.26 34.66
C LYS A 805 -8.29 -19.31 33.46
N GLN A 806 -7.05 -19.14 33.00
CA GLN A 806 -6.60 -18.16 31.98
C GLN A 806 -6.59 -16.71 32.48
N LEU A 807 -5.40 -16.08 32.42
CA LEU A 807 -5.33 -14.62 32.29
C LEU A 807 -6.07 -14.25 30.99
N PRO A 808 -7.04 -13.32 31.00
CA PRO A 808 -7.73 -12.93 29.79
C PRO A 808 -6.76 -12.29 28.79
N TYR A 809 -6.92 -12.63 27.52
CA TYR A 809 -6.10 -12.06 26.46
C TYR A 809 -6.37 -10.54 26.36
N VAL A 810 -5.31 -9.75 26.19
CA VAL A 810 -5.44 -8.29 25.98
C VAL A 810 -5.75 -7.98 24.51
N VAL A 811 -5.28 -8.82 23.59
CA VAL A 811 -5.55 -8.77 22.15
C VAL A 811 -5.64 -10.21 21.63
N VAL A 812 -6.58 -10.44 20.71
CA VAL A 812 -6.80 -11.72 20.01
C VAL A 812 -7.06 -11.46 18.52
N GLN A 813 -7.11 -12.51 17.70
CA GLN A 813 -7.37 -12.42 16.26
C GLN A 813 -8.74 -11.77 15.94
N ASP A 814 -9.82 -12.25 16.56
CA ASP A 814 -11.14 -11.58 16.55
C ASP A 814 -11.48 -11.11 17.96
N MET A 815 -11.51 -9.79 18.20
CA MET A 815 -11.95 -9.22 19.49
C MET A 815 -13.45 -9.48 19.74
N PRO A 816 -13.91 -9.55 21.01
CA PRO A 816 -15.33 -9.70 21.33
C PRO A 816 -16.17 -8.53 20.80
N VAL A 817 -17.43 -8.81 20.44
CA VAL A 817 -18.35 -7.81 19.85
C VAL A 817 -19.74 -7.95 20.45
N TYR A 818 -20.25 -6.88 21.07
CA TYR A 818 -21.62 -6.82 21.60
C TYR A 818 -22.67 -6.88 20.46
N PRO A 819 -23.88 -7.43 20.65
CA PRO A 819 -24.94 -7.41 19.64
C PRO A 819 -25.30 -5.98 19.22
N GLY A 820 -25.28 -5.70 17.91
CA GLY A 820 -25.41 -4.32 17.40
C GLY A 820 -24.15 -3.44 17.56
N GLY A 821 -23.06 -4.01 18.07
CA GLY A 821 -21.76 -3.35 18.22
C GLY A 821 -21.65 -2.39 19.40
N GLU A 822 -20.55 -1.64 19.41
CA GLU A 822 -20.16 -0.69 20.46
C GLU A 822 -21.22 0.42 20.67
N THR A 823 -21.93 0.81 19.60
CA THR A 823 -23.10 1.71 19.64
C THR A 823 -24.23 1.17 20.52
N ALA A 824 -24.58 -0.10 20.34
CA ALA A 824 -25.65 -0.73 21.12
C ALA A 824 -25.22 -0.98 22.57
N LEU A 825 -23.93 -1.29 22.79
CA LEU A 825 -23.33 -1.42 24.12
C LEU A 825 -23.41 -0.09 24.91
N LEU A 826 -22.95 1.00 24.31
CA LEU A 826 -23.00 2.33 24.93
C LEU A 826 -24.43 2.84 25.12
N LYS A 827 -25.34 2.53 24.19
CA LYS A 827 -26.78 2.83 24.37
C LYS A 827 -27.38 2.02 25.54
N PHE A 828 -27.16 0.71 25.58
CA PHE A 828 -27.66 -0.15 26.66
C PHE A 828 -27.19 0.36 28.03
N ILE A 829 -25.92 0.76 28.12
CA ILE A 829 -25.34 1.40 29.31
C ILE A 829 -26.09 2.69 29.65
N ALA A 830 -26.22 3.63 28.71
CA ALA A 830 -26.93 4.89 28.93
C ALA A 830 -28.39 4.71 29.37
N ASP A 831 -29.11 3.78 28.74
CA ASP A 831 -30.50 3.44 29.05
C ASP A 831 -30.65 2.69 30.41
N ASN A 832 -29.57 2.19 31.00
CA ASN A 832 -29.56 1.46 32.28
C ASN A 832 -28.88 2.19 33.44
N ILE A 833 -28.27 3.37 33.23
CA ILE A 833 -27.68 4.19 34.30
C ILE A 833 -28.76 4.83 35.16
N ILE A 834 -28.58 4.75 36.47
CA ILE A 834 -29.36 5.42 37.50
C ILE A 834 -28.38 6.32 38.27
N TYR A 835 -28.49 7.63 38.10
CA TYR A 835 -27.59 8.57 38.76
C TYR A 835 -27.80 8.50 40.29
N PRO A 836 -26.77 8.25 41.12
CA PRO A 836 -26.93 8.23 42.57
C PRO A 836 -27.33 9.62 43.08
N GLU A 837 -28.46 9.73 43.79
CA GLU A 837 -29.00 11.02 44.22
C GLU A 837 -28.04 11.82 45.14
N ALA A 838 -27.22 11.13 45.95
CA ALA A 838 -26.16 11.78 46.72
C ALA A 838 -25.07 12.41 45.80
N ALA A 839 -24.57 11.67 44.81
CA ALA A 839 -23.61 12.21 43.84
C ALA A 839 -24.20 13.35 42.99
N LYS A 840 -25.52 13.35 42.79
CA LYS A 840 -26.28 14.40 42.11
C LYS A 840 -26.47 15.65 42.98
N ALA A 841 -26.70 15.49 44.28
CA ALA A 841 -26.73 16.60 45.25
C ALA A 841 -25.36 17.27 45.39
N ASP A 842 -24.30 16.48 45.50
CA ASP A 842 -22.91 16.95 45.59
C ASP A 842 -22.35 17.45 44.23
N THR A 843 -23.16 17.42 43.17
CA THR A 843 -22.81 17.81 41.78
C THR A 843 -21.63 17.05 41.15
N ILE A 844 -21.30 15.87 41.68
CA ILE A 844 -20.17 15.04 41.27
C ILE A 844 -20.41 14.48 39.87
N GLN A 845 -19.53 14.84 38.92
CA GLN A 845 -19.58 14.44 37.51
C GLN A 845 -18.21 13.92 37.05
N GLY A 846 -18.19 13.09 36.00
CA GLY A 846 -16.94 12.67 35.37
C GLY A 846 -17.07 11.42 34.50
N ARG A 847 -15.92 10.86 34.12
CA ARG A 847 -15.83 9.62 33.34
C ARG A 847 -15.15 8.51 34.14
N VAL A 848 -15.92 7.48 34.48
CA VAL A 848 -15.42 6.24 35.08
C VAL A 848 -14.96 5.32 33.94
N ILE A 849 -13.77 4.73 34.07
CA ILE A 849 -13.26 3.73 33.11
C ILE A 849 -13.36 2.35 33.75
N VAL A 850 -14.27 1.53 33.23
CA VAL A 850 -14.48 0.14 33.68
C VAL A 850 -13.71 -0.82 32.77
N ARG A 851 -13.02 -1.78 33.38
CA ARG A 851 -12.45 -2.96 32.71
C ARG A 851 -13.25 -4.18 33.12
N PHE A 852 -13.51 -5.09 32.19
CA PHE A 852 -14.14 -6.38 32.49
C PHE A 852 -13.69 -7.45 31.51
N ILE A 853 -13.88 -8.70 31.89
CA ILE A 853 -13.61 -9.87 31.06
C ILE A 853 -14.88 -10.16 30.26
N VAL A 854 -14.77 -10.32 28.94
CA VAL A 854 -15.78 -11.05 28.17
C VAL A 854 -15.34 -12.52 28.12
N ASN A 855 -16.16 -13.41 28.67
CA ASN A 855 -15.89 -14.85 28.68
C ASN A 855 -16.25 -15.52 27.34
N LYS A 856 -16.05 -16.85 27.25
CA LYS A 856 -16.27 -17.64 26.02
C LYS A 856 -17.75 -17.75 25.64
N GLU A 857 -18.62 -17.53 26.61
CA GLU A 857 -20.07 -17.62 26.55
C GLU A 857 -20.72 -16.26 26.22
N GLY A 858 -19.93 -15.17 26.17
CA GLY A 858 -20.40 -13.83 25.82
C GLY A 858 -20.87 -12.96 27.00
N ASN A 859 -20.54 -13.34 28.23
CA ASN A 859 -20.96 -12.64 29.46
C ASN A 859 -19.80 -11.87 30.10
N THR A 860 -20.14 -10.88 30.95
CA THR A 860 -19.16 -10.02 31.61
C THR A 860 -18.79 -10.51 33.01
N GLU A 861 -17.50 -10.72 33.27
CA GLU A 861 -16.94 -11.15 34.56
C GLU A 861 -15.79 -10.23 35.01
N GLY A 862 -15.39 -10.27 36.29
CA GLY A 862 -14.16 -9.59 36.77
C GLY A 862 -14.14 -8.10 36.44
N ILE A 863 -15.09 -7.35 37.00
CA ILE A 863 -15.36 -5.96 36.65
C ILE A 863 -14.55 -5.04 37.59
N ASP A 864 -13.47 -4.48 37.07
CA ASP A 864 -12.55 -3.58 37.77
C ASP A 864 -12.76 -2.12 37.36
N ILE A 865 -12.49 -1.18 38.25
CA ILE A 865 -12.37 0.25 37.92
C ILE A 865 -10.91 0.58 37.65
N LEU A 866 -10.57 0.96 36.41
CA LEU A 866 -9.21 1.41 36.04
C LEU A 866 -8.99 2.90 36.31
N LYS A 867 -10.05 3.70 36.24
CA LYS A 867 -10.05 5.12 36.60
C LYS A 867 -11.42 5.47 37.16
N GLY A 868 -11.50 5.59 38.48
CA GLY A 868 -12.70 6.05 39.16
C GLY A 868 -12.87 7.57 39.06
N VAL A 869 -14.02 8.04 39.49
CA VAL A 869 -14.31 9.47 39.71
C VAL A 869 -14.69 9.68 41.18
N HIS A 870 -15.59 8.85 41.68
CA HIS A 870 -16.07 8.89 43.05
C HIS A 870 -16.76 7.55 43.37
N PRO A 871 -16.61 6.97 44.58
CA PRO A 871 -17.13 5.64 44.89
C PRO A 871 -18.61 5.40 44.56
N LEU A 872 -19.45 6.45 44.66
CA LEU A 872 -20.87 6.39 44.28
C LEU A 872 -21.08 6.14 42.78
N LEU A 873 -20.31 6.82 41.93
CA LEU A 873 -20.38 6.68 40.47
C LEU A 873 -19.69 5.38 40.01
N ASP A 874 -18.61 5.02 40.69
CA ASP A 874 -17.84 3.80 40.43
C ASP A 874 -18.68 2.54 40.73
N ALA A 875 -19.42 2.53 41.85
CA ALA A 875 -20.35 1.46 42.19
C ALA A 875 -21.51 1.32 41.18
N GLU A 876 -22.08 2.44 40.73
CA GLU A 876 -23.11 2.45 39.69
C GLU A 876 -22.57 1.97 38.33
N ALA A 877 -21.36 2.37 37.96
CA ALA A 877 -20.69 1.88 36.75
C ALA A 877 -20.54 0.34 36.77
N ILE A 878 -20.14 -0.23 37.90
CA ILE A 878 -20.09 -1.70 38.10
C ILE A 878 -21.49 -2.30 37.98
N ARG A 879 -22.52 -1.70 38.61
CA ARG A 879 -23.91 -2.19 38.57
C ARG A 879 -24.49 -2.22 37.16
N VAL A 880 -24.13 -1.27 36.30
CA VAL A 880 -24.58 -1.24 34.90
C VAL A 880 -23.83 -2.26 34.07
N VAL A 881 -22.50 -2.37 34.22
CA VAL A 881 -21.72 -3.39 33.49
C VAL A 881 -22.15 -4.82 33.83
N LYS A 882 -22.50 -5.11 35.09
CA LYS A 882 -23.06 -6.41 35.52
C LYS A 882 -24.35 -6.83 34.80
N LYS A 883 -25.07 -5.93 34.11
CA LYS A 883 -26.28 -6.25 33.33
C LYS A 883 -26.00 -6.61 31.87
N ILE A 884 -24.75 -6.51 31.40
CA ILE A 884 -24.42 -6.63 29.97
C ILE A 884 -24.16 -8.11 29.63
N THR A 885 -24.94 -8.66 28.69
CA THR A 885 -24.84 -10.07 28.27
C THR A 885 -24.91 -10.23 26.75
N GLY A 886 -24.49 -11.39 26.25
CA GLY A 886 -24.68 -11.79 24.84
C GLY A 886 -23.63 -11.29 23.84
N PHE A 887 -22.43 -10.91 24.28
CA PHE A 887 -21.32 -10.64 23.36
C PHE A 887 -21.04 -11.85 22.46
N LYS A 888 -20.68 -11.63 21.19
CA LYS A 888 -19.87 -12.61 20.45
C LYS A 888 -18.51 -12.71 21.17
N PRO A 889 -18.07 -13.91 21.59
CA PRO A 889 -16.79 -14.08 22.29
C PRO A 889 -15.59 -13.80 21.37
N GLY A 890 -14.44 -13.54 21.97
CA GLY A 890 -13.19 -13.33 21.24
C GLY A 890 -12.57 -14.65 20.78
N MET A 891 -12.01 -14.67 19.56
CA MET A 891 -11.40 -15.87 18.97
C MET A 891 -9.88 -15.73 18.82
N GLN A 892 -9.18 -16.79 19.21
CA GLN A 892 -7.74 -16.97 19.00
C GLN A 892 -7.51 -18.40 18.48
N GLU A 893 -6.82 -18.55 17.35
CA GLU A 893 -6.57 -19.85 16.69
C GLU A 893 -7.87 -20.65 16.43
N GLY A 894 -8.94 -19.95 16.08
CA GLY A 894 -10.28 -20.52 15.85
C GLY A 894 -11.03 -20.96 17.11
N LYS A 895 -10.49 -20.70 18.32
CA LYS A 895 -11.09 -21.09 19.60
C LYS A 895 -11.55 -19.86 20.39
N ALA A 896 -12.70 -19.98 21.05
CA ALA A 896 -13.18 -18.96 21.96
C ALA A 896 -12.27 -18.86 23.20
N VAL A 897 -11.92 -17.64 23.60
CA VAL A 897 -11.07 -17.34 24.76
C VAL A 897 -11.61 -16.17 25.58
N ASN A 898 -11.25 -16.11 26.86
CA ASN A 898 -11.55 -14.98 27.72
C ASN A 898 -10.70 -13.77 27.29
N VAL A 899 -11.30 -12.59 27.11
CA VAL A 899 -10.62 -11.38 26.61
C VAL A 899 -10.92 -10.19 27.52
N TRP A 900 -9.91 -9.37 27.82
CA TRP A 900 -10.10 -8.09 28.50
C TRP A 900 -10.79 -7.08 27.59
N TYR A 901 -11.84 -6.47 28.11
CA TYR A 901 -12.65 -5.44 27.48
C TYR A 901 -12.68 -4.19 28.38
N MET A 902 -12.85 -3.01 27.79
CA MET A 902 -12.84 -1.74 28.52
C MET A 902 -13.93 -0.82 27.97
N VAL A 903 -14.69 -0.17 28.85
CA VAL A 903 -15.74 0.78 28.47
C VAL A 903 -15.68 2.04 29.35
N PRO A 904 -15.63 3.24 28.75
CA PRO A 904 -15.82 4.49 29.48
C PRO A 904 -17.31 4.75 29.74
N ILE A 905 -17.66 5.07 30.99
CA ILE A 905 -19.00 5.44 31.42
C ILE A 905 -18.98 6.92 31.86
N ASN A 906 -19.81 7.75 31.22
CA ASN A 906 -19.89 9.19 31.49
C ASN A 906 -21.07 9.50 32.40
N PHE A 907 -20.80 10.14 33.54
CA PHE A 907 -21.81 10.70 34.45
C PHE A 907 -21.78 12.22 34.36
N GLY A 908 -22.83 12.79 33.75
CA GLY A 908 -23.04 14.25 33.69
C GLY A 908 -24.48 14.59 34.05
N LEU A 909 -24.66 15.70 34.78
CA LEU A 909 -25.98 16.21 35.14
C LEU A 909 -26.48 17.19 34.05
N PRO A 910 -27.79 17.28 33.78
CA PRO A 910 -28.32 18.34 32.92
C PRO A 910 -28.06 19.71 33.55
N TYR A 911 -27.63 20.68 32.74
CA TYR A 911 -27.27 22.02 33.21
C TYR A 911 -28.49 22.78 33.71
N THR A 912 -28.71 22.78 35.03
CA THR A 912 -29.68 23.65 35.69
C THR A 912 -29.12 25.07 35.77
N LYS A 913 -29.62 25.93 34.88
CA LYS A 913 -29.33 27.36 34.92
C LYS A 913 -29.82 27.93 36.25
N LYS A 914 -28.91 28.36 37.14
CA LYS A 914 -29.28 29.18 38.30
C LYS A 914 -29.88 30.50 37.79
N ASN A 915 -31.01 30.87 38.35
CA ASN A 915 -31.60 32.20 38.20
C ASN A 915 -30.84 33.21 39.07
#